data_AF-A0A6S6UF13-F1
#
_entry.id   AF-A0A6S6UF13-F1
#
_cell.length_a   1.000
_cell.length_b   1.000
_cell.length_c   1.000
_cell.angle_alpha   90.00
_cell.angle_beta   90.00
_cell.angle_gamma   90.00
#
_symmetry.space_group_name_H-M   'P 1'
#
loop_
_entity.id
_entity.type
_entity.pdbx_description
1 polymer ?
#
loop_
_entity_poly.entity_id
_entity_poly.type
_entity_poly.pdbx_seq_one_letter_code
_entity_poly.pdbx_strand_id
1 'polypeptide(L)'
;MPLLKRIKWLLISMILVIFTACGGGDTESSNEVITTTAEDYGEGVIANKLQAADPLYTIYEDAEDSSIERWRISDDNPSGATIQNVYDTNKSSQVIELSGDGVNNGFMLGYWSGSKAWNNHHDTVLEWSMNYAETFKIYVRIETKNGNRYIRYSDSNESTGLSGSRIYIGLGEETSNGTWQDFSRDIAVDLKTYESDNELISINGFIIHGSGRVDDIKILKSSKEIYEDAEDTLTTGWTVSDATPEGATIANVYDTDKESRVIELKGSKKQNRYALGERNTESSWENTEYETLKWSMNYAENFSIEISTETTKGHRRLIYTPVDEDAGLNNSVIQLGLGTFSKNGTWQTFVRDLALDITTHESNNTLIQVNSFSIRGSGKIDDIQMLKREKNSYSDGENSTEWRIYDNNPVDANIASLYDSDKESNVIEFTGDGINNGYVLGYWSGSSRAWHNRENSILQWSMKYNEDFRIKIALDTEKGSRYLEYRPIDINYGLNGSTISYGVGVHAINNTWQTFTRDLEADLKAYESNNSIIAVNGFFLKGSGRIDDVEMMHFSPLLANNIAPTISMKGDNPTRLLVGESYEEAGLVVSDDRDTNINVSIDSNVDTSIAGNYEITYTATDSVSNISSTTREVIVFAEDTTPPGIELLGGNPMSIRKNRNYIEDGAILSDNIDDNVELVIEGSVDTSVIGDYVLTYRATDRFGNSSQTIRKVTVTAKNDPKYNLEYEGLTFYQQNLPASSYQLKQLSNNDFNALTDENKLIVADKLLSTLFFAYPANELDSKIEAGNFINEVQNGLEEEQTDKVALEEYILDEEKFYQSTSQEPMVKILSRFSAMKNLDSYLFDNWVAYTLTQTIMFSPAYELETSEVPNVARVYNGLVKALENDEGMRFITFQHMMSEDNWRRFRSPEDNGREMLEIFTLDADDSHVPLAAKALQNWRLDPESNTLVVELNENIEPIELFGTTLFAGVDFYQELVKSDAFIFGATKRLVDHFFFNSDTALRTQITNAIVSSNPESWEDILKQIVFSEEYLLRNNRAKKAEETFFSLDKKLDYQHFYQTAYNFRSNLELMHQATMKYKLGKLDPVPLDTLSFANYHKYIRETILTRKANLTYIDDYQNWSKQGWSPNFVSFDKFDYNQETPIESINSLINLIFKSTVARIATDKELELFHGLIIQDDKSPWQFNMFVQYEDADKQLEKREEKKNYITRIVLEYISRLEETYKFKEVK
;
A
#
# COMPACT_ATOMS: atom_id res chain seq x y z
N MET A 1 -5.71 57.64 33.65
CA MET A 1 -4.29 58.03 33.86
C MET A 1 -3.79 57.40 35.15
N PRO A 2 -2.53 56.95 35.28
CA PRO A 2 -1.41 56.95 34.30
C PRO A 2 -0.94 55.50 33.98
N LEU A 3 -0.77 55.02 32.76
CA LEU A 3 0.19 55.36 31.67
C LEU A 3 1.66 55.43 32.11
N LEU A 4 2.53 54.75 31.36
CA LEU A 4 4.00 54.67 31.45
C LEU A 4 4.60 53.78 32.57
N LYS A 5 4.89 52.51 32.26
CA LYS A 5 6.22 51.91 32.57
C LYS A 5 6.56 50.51 32.02
N ARG A 6 5.70 49.82 31.27
CA ARG A 6 6.08 48.48 30.74
C ARG A 6 5.80 48.22 29.25
N ILE A 7 5.67 49.28 28.44
CA ILE A 7 5.82 49.19 26.98
C ILE A 7 7.09 49.95 26.60
N LYS A 8 8.21 49.23 26.68
CA LYS A 8 9.50 49.54 26.06
C LYS A 8 10.20 48.19 25.97
N TRP A 9 10.04 47.49 24.84
CA TRP A 9 11.05 46.60 24.23
C TRP A 9 10.61 45.89 22.94
N LEU A 10 9.43 46.16 22.36
CA LEU A 10 9.04 45.59 21.06
C LEU A 10 8.23 46.59 20.23
N LEU A 11 8.91 47.68 19.83
CA LEU A 11 8.41 48.64 18.84
C LEU A 11 9.61 49.36 18.20
N ILE A 12 10.45 48.60 17.53
CA ILE A 12 11.35 49.09 16.46
C ILE A 12 11.29 48.02 15.37
N SER A 13 11.05 48.47 14.13
CA SER A 13 11.10 47.73 12.87
C SER A 13 9.78 47.12 12.36
N MET A 14 8.89 47.98 11.88
CA MET A 14 8.13 47.64 10.66
C MET A 14 7.84 48.92 9.84
N ILE A 15 7.89 48.80 8.50
CA ILE A 15 7.28 49.66 7.44
C ILE A 15 8.11 50.91 6.99
N LEU A 16 8.38 51.24 5.69
CA LEU A 16 7.72 51.08 4.35
C LEU A 16 8.81 51.27 3.21
N VAL A 17 8.92 50.43 2.15
CA VAL A 17 8.53 50.61 0.70
C VAL A 17 9.40 51.47 -0.28
N ILE A 18 10.07 50.75 -1.22
CA ILE A 18 10.10 50.81 -2.73
C ILE A 18 10.76 51.97 -3.58
N PHE A 19 11.59 51.51 -4.57
CA PHE A 19 11.90 51.93 -5.98
C PHE A 19 13.20 52.67 -6.42
N THR A 20 14.00 51.92 -7.22
CA THR A 20 14.78 52.19 -8.48
C THR A 20 16.04 53.06 -8.59
N ALA A 21 17.06 52.41 -9.18
CA ALA A 21 17.84 52.76 -10.39
C ALA A 21 19.20 53.51 -10.31
N CYS A 22 20.19 52.80 -10.87
CA CYS A 22 21.25 53.27 -11.79
C CYS A 22 22.54 53.95 -11.25
N GLY A 23 23.68 53.36 -11.67
CA GLY A 23 25.00 53.99 -11.83
C GLY A 23 25.94 53.85 -10.62
N GLY A 24 27.17 53.36 -10.74
CA GLY A 24 27.98 52.96 -11.90
C GLY A 24 29.45 52.86 -11.48
N GLY A 25 30.24 52.18 -12.31
CA GLY A 25 31.71 52.21 -12.38
C GLY A 25 32.43 51.38 -11.31
N ASP A 26 32.99 50.22 -11.64
CA ASP A 26 34.25 49.98 -12.40
C ASP A 26 35.46 50.57 -11.66
N THR A 27 36.58 49.89 -11.43
CA THR A 27 37.51 49.13 -12.28
C THR A 27 38.51 48.40 -11.34
N GLU A 28 39.38 47.43 -11.66
CA GLU A 28 39.90 46.75 -12.86
C GLU A 28 40.73 45.56 -12.30
N SER A 29 40.77 44.38 -12.94
CA SER A 29 41.73 44.05 -14.00
C SER A 29 41.36 42.66 -14.56
N SER A 30 40.79 42.55 -15.77
CA SER A 30 41.44 42.45 -17.10
C SER A 30 42.07 41.05 -17.33
N ASN A 31 41.62 40.20 -18.26
CA ASN A 31 41.62 40.45 -19.72
C ASN A 31 40.53 39.70 -20.52
N GLU A 32 40.03 40.47 -21.49
CA GLU A 32 39.34 40.25 -22.76
C GLU A 32 40.19 39.37 -23.74
N VAL A 33 39.68 38.54 -24.69
CA VAL A 33 39.20 38.87 -26.07
C VAL A 33 39.04 37.54 -26.88
N ILE A 34 37.87 37.22 -27.46
CA ILE A 34 37.43 37.19 -28.90
C ILE A 34 37.87 36.00 -29.83
N THR A 35 36.86 35.46 -30.55
CA THR A 35 36.79 34.80 -31.90
C THR A 35 37.19 33.34 -32.20
N THR A 36 36.18 32.58 -32.69
CA THR A 36 36.07 31.74 -33.94
C THR A 36 37.39 31.35 -34.64
N THR A 37 37.68 30.08 -35.01
CA THR A 37 37.18 29.29 -36.17
C THR A 37 37.90 27.91 -36.19
N ALA A 38 37.31 26.94 -36.88
CA ALA A 38 37.76 25.56 -37.09
C ALA A 38 39.01 25.41 -38.01
N GLU A 39 39.42 24.14 -38.24
CA GLU A 39 40.53 23.60 -39.09
C GLU A 39 41.85 23.39 -38.30
N ASP A 40 42.57 22.26 -38.34
CA ASP A 40 42.54 21.07 -39.18
C ASP A 40 43.45 19.96 -38.56
N TYR A 41 43.06 18.69 -38.77
CA TYR A 41 43.80 17.41 -38.92
C TYR A 41 45.20 17.21 -38.27
N GLY A 42 45.54 16.07 -37.67
CA GLY A 42 44.89 14.76 -37.63
C GLY A 42 45.83 13.69 -37.05
N GLU A 43 45.22 12.51 -36.84
CA GLU A 43 45.80 11.19 -36.58
C GLU A 43 46.33 10.85 -35.17
N GLY A 44 45.53 10.04 -34.46
CA GLY A 44 46.05 8.97 -33.60
C GLY A 44 45.55 8.96 -32.16
N VAL A 45 44.52 8.15 -31.91
CA VAL A 45 44.26 7.46 -30.63
C VAL A 45 43.86 8.32 -29.43
N ILE A 46 42.55 8.54 -29.25
CA ILE A 46 41.89 8.44 -27.94
C ILE A 46 40.55 7.74 -28.13
N ALA A 47 40.60 6.41 -28.16
CA ALA A 47 39.51 5.58 -27.65
C ALA A 47 39.88 5.28 -26.19
N ASN A 48 39.29 6.04 -25.25
CA ASN A 48 39.21 5.67 -23.83
C ASN A 48 37.71 5.70 -23.50
N LYS A 49 37.02 4.57 -23.62
CA LYS A 49 36.76 3.63 -22.51
C LYS A 49 36.27 4.35 -21.25
N LEU A 50 35.13 5.04 -21.37
CA LEU A 50 34.02 4.72 -20.46
C LEU A 50 33.63 3.28 -20.82
N GLN A 51 33.79 2.33 -19.90
CA GLN A 51 33.15 1.03 -20.07
C GLN A 51 31.67 1.26 -19.78
N ALA A 52 30.97 1.80 -20.78
CA ALA A 52 29.53 1.91 -20.77
C ALA A 52 28.97 0.52 -20.49
N ALA A 53 28.12 0.40 -19.48
CA ALA A 53 27.33 -0.80 -19.29
C ALA A 53 26.67 -1.13 -20.62
N ASP A 54 26.84 -2.36 -21.09
CA ASP A 54 26.29 -2.81 -22.36
C ASP A 54 24.79 -2.47 -22.40
N PRO A 55 24.30 -1.71 -23.40
CA PRO A 55 22.90 -1.35 -23.48
C PRO A 55 22.06 -2.62 -23.49
N LEU A 56 20.98 -2.65 -22.70
CA LEU A 56 20.07 -3.79 -22.52
C LEU A 56 19.27 -4.16 -23.79
N TYR A 57 19.63 -3.56 -24.93
CA TYR A 57 18.96 -3.69 -26.20
C TYR A 57 19.90 -3.27 -27.33
N THR A 58 19.71 -3.89 -28.49
CA THR A 58 20.30 -3.46 -29.76
C THR A 58 19.34 -2.47 -30.41
N ILE A 59 19.72 -1.18 -30.42
CA ILE A 59 18.98 -0.14 -31.15
C ILE A 59 19.24 -0.30 -32.63
N TYR A 60 18.18 -0.45 -33.42
CA TYR A 60 18.24 -0.40 -34.87
C TYR A 60 17.85 0.97 -35.42
N GLU A 61 16.93 1.66 -34.75
CA GLU A 61 16.53 3.03 -35.05
C GLU A 61 15.92 3.70 -33.82
N ASP A 62 16.46 4.86 -33.43
CA ASP A 62 15.93 5.75 -32.39
C ASP A 62 15.81 7.21 -32.87
N ALA A 63 16.12 7.48 -34.16
CA ALA A 63 16.08 8.78 -34.83
C ALA A 63 16.92 9.92 -34.19
N GLU A 64 17.50 9.74 -33.00
CA GLU A 64 18.25 10.78 -32.29
C GLU A 64 19.62 11.08 -32.93
N ASP A 65 20.12 10.18 -33.78
CA ASP A 65 21.33 10.42 -34.58
C ASP A 65 21.10 11.36 -35.78
N SER A 66 19.86 11.85 -35.98
CA SER A 66 19.44 12.69 -37.11
C SER A 66 19.72 12.06 -38.49
N SER A 67 19.94 10.76 -38.55
CA SER A 67 20.27 10.00 -39.75
C SER A 67 19.06 9.27 -40.30
N ILE A 68 19.09 9.00 -41.61
CA ILE A 68 18.17 8.08 -42.28
C ILE A 68 18.92 6.97 -43.03
N GLU A 69 20.24 6.85 -42.84
CA GLU A 69 21.12 6.00 -43.65
C GLU A 69 20.78 4.49 -43.56
N ARG A 70 20.11 4.07 -42.48
CA ARG A 70 19.68 2.68 -42.27
C ARG A 70 18.37 2.33 -42.99
N TRP A 71 17.60 3.35 -43.39
CA TRP A 71 16.35 3.20 -44.10
C TRP A 71 16.50 3.26 -45.61
N ARG A 72 15.60 2.56 -46.31
CA ARG A 72 15.43 2.72 -47.76
C ARG A 72 13.98 2.49 -48.18
N ILE A 73 13.62 3.07 -49.31
CA ILE A 73 12.35 2.75 -49.98
C ILE A 73 12.52 1.39 -50.66
N SER A 74 11.77 0.41 -50.17
CA SER A 74 11.74 -0.96 -50.69
C SER A 74 10.68 -1.18 -51.77
N ASP A 75 9.62 -0.37 -51.77
CA ASP A 75 8.60 -0.33 -52.83
C ASP A 75 8.16 1.12 -53.08
N ASP A 76 8.51 1.67 -54.25
CA ASP A 76 8.20 3.04 -54.68
C ASP A 76 7.17 3.04 -55.83
N ASN A 77 6.16 2.16 -55.77
CA ASN A 77 5.09 2.11 -56.77
C ASN A 77 3.70 2.31 -56.15
N PRO A 78 3.01 3.43 -56.43
CA PRO A 78 3.41 4.53 -57.33
C PRO A 78 4.61 5.33 -56.78
N SER A 79 5.34 5.99 -57.69
CA SER A 79 6.55 6.74 -57.34
C SER A 79 6.22 8.00 -56.53
N GLY A 80 7.01 8.26 -55.49
CA GLY A 80 6.89 9.47 -54.67
C GLY A 80 7.11 9.26 -53.19
N ALA A 81 7.55 8.07 -52.76
CA ALA A 81 7.81 7.79 -51.37
C ALA A 81 9.02 8.59 -50.85
N THR A 82 8.96 9.06 -49.61
CA THR A 82 10.05 9.81 -48.95
C THR A 82 10.26 9.35 -47.51
N ILE A 83 11.49 9.47 -47.02
CA ILE A 83 11.89 9.20 -45.63
C ILE A 83 12.54 10.49 -45.09
N GLN A 84 12.10 10.95 -43.92
CA GLN A 84 12.66 12.12 -43.26
C GLN A 84 12.86 11.84 -41.77
N ASN A 85 13.89 12.44 -41.18
CA ASN A 85 14.05 12.52 -39.74
C ASN A 85 13.48 13.88 -39.29
N VAL A 86 12.48 13.89 -38.41
CA VAL A 86 11.72 15.08 -38.03
C VAL A 86 11.46 15.10 -36.52
N TYR A 87 11.41 16.30 -35.93
CA TYR A 87 11.06 16.44 -34.52
C TYR A 87 9.54 16.37 -34.32
N ASP A 88 9.05 15.40 -33.54
CA ASP A 88 7.64 15.25 -33.21
C ASP A 88 7.35 15.84 -31.82
N THR A 89 6.54 16.89 -31.76
CA THR A 89 6.19 17.57 -30.50
C THR A 89 5.35 16.73 -29.54
N ASN A 90 4.57 15.77 -30.04
CA ASN A 90 3.73 14.92 -29.21
C ASN A 90 4.55 13.81 -28.54
N LYS A 91 5.60 13.32 -29.21
CA LYS A 91 6.57 12.39 -28.61
C LYS A 91 7.73 13.11 -27.89
N SER A 92 7.90 14.41 -28.16
CA SER A 92 9.00 15.24 -27.66
C SER A 92 10.41 14.74 -28.04
N SER A 93 10.54 14.08 -29.19
CA SER A 93 11.77 13.39 -29.66
C SER A 93 11.88 13.46 -31.19
N GLN A 94 13.07 13.19 -31.74
CA GLN A 94 13.25 12.99 -33.20
C GLN A 94 12.60 11.68 -33.61
N VAL A 95 11.97 11.62 -34.78
CA VAL A 95 11.30 10.40 -35.28
C VAL A 95 11.54 10.23 -36.78
N ILE A 96 11.37 9.01 -37.28
CA ILE A 96 11.41 8.75 -38.72
C ILE A 96 10.00 8.88 -39.31
N GLU A 97 9.81 9.87 -40.16
CA GLU A 97 8.59 10.09 -40.95
C GLU A 97 8.71 9.40 -42.32
N LEU A 98 7.76 8.51 -42.58
CA LEU A 98 7.62 7.72 -43.79
C LEU A 98 6.38 8.21 -44.55
N SER A 99 6.54 8.68 -45.79
CA SER A 99 5.44 9.27 -46.56
C SER A 99 5.33 8.65 -47.95
N GLY A 100 4.12 8.27 -48.38
CA GLY A 100 3.84 7.72 -49.71
C GLY A 100 2.33 7.55 -49.98
N ASP A 101 1.98 6.69 -50.94
CA ASP A 101 0.61 6.24 -51.26
C ASP A 101 0.20 5.05 -50.37
N GLY A 102 0.32 5.26 -49.06
CA GLY A 102 0.04 4.30 -47.99
C GLY A 102 0.61 2.90 -48.20
N VAL A 103 -0.21 1.85 -48.04
CA VAL A 103 0.26 0.46 -48.08
C VAL A 103 0.87 0.02 -49.42
N ASN A 104 0.74 0.83 -50.47
CA ASN A 104 1.38 0.56 -51.77
C ASN A 104 2.88 0.85 -51.72
N ASN A 105 3.32 1.78 -50.88
CA ASN A 105 4.74 2.05 -50.67
C ASN A 105 5.27 1.32 -49.43
N GLY A 106 6.52 0.87 -49.53
CA GLY A 106 7.18 0.09 -48.48
C GLY A 106 8.54 0.66 -48.13
N PHE A 107 8.84 0.74 -46.84
CA PHE A 107 10.06 1.28 -46.26
C PHE A 107 10.75 0.20 -45.44
N MET A 108 12.05 0.05 -45.63
CA MET A 108 12.80 -1.05 -45.05
C MET A 108 13.99 -0.56 -44.24
N LEU A 109 14.11 -1.10 -43.03
CA LEU A 109 15.22 -0.92 -42.11
C LEU A 109 16.08 -2.20 -42.10
N GLY A 110 17.37 -2.08 -42.42
CA GLY A 110 18.29 -3.23 -42.55
C GLY A 110 18.31 -3.88 -43.96
N TYR A 111 18.86 -5.10 -44.13
CA TYR A 111 18.93 -5.86 -45.40
C TYR A 111 18.43 -7.31 -45.25
N TRP A 112 18.01 -7.97 -46.34
CA TRP A 112 17.54 -9.37 -46.27
C TRP A 112 18.63 -10.42 -46.15
N SER A 113 19.85 -10.09 -46.53
CA SER A 113 20.97 -11.01 -46.49
C SER A 113 22.28 -10.23 -46.61
N GLY A 114 23.37 -10.82 -46.11
CA GLY A 114 24.71 -10.23 -46.14
C GLY A 114 25.02 -9.38 -44.92
N SER A 115 26.17 -8.70 -44.94
CA SER A 115 26.73 -8.00 -43.77
C SER A 115 25.93 -6.79 -43.29
N LYS A 116 24.88 -6.38 -44.00
CA LYS A 116 23.98 -5.27 -43.61
C LYS A 116 22.61 -5.75 -43.14
N ALA A 117 22.37 -7.06 -43.07
CA ALA A 117 21.19 -7.62 -42.41
C ALA A 117 21.36 -7.54 -40.89
N TRP A 118 20.24 -7.56 -40.14
CA TRP A 118 20.31 -7.48 -38.68
C TRP A 118 21.03 -8.68 -38.06
N ASN A 119 20.89 -9.88 -38.66
CA ASN A 119 21.54 -11.13 -38.26
C ASN A 119 21.54 -11.36 -36.74
N ASN A 120 20.44 -11.01 -36.07
CA ASN A 120 20.33 -11.21 -34.64
C ASN A 120 19.96 -12.67 -34.36
N HIS A 121 20.88 -13.42 -33.75
CA HIS A 121 20.76 -14.86 -33.49
C HIS A 121 20.40 -15.21 -32.04
N HIS A 122 20.38 -14.23 -31.14
CA HIS A 122 20.33 -14.47 -29.70
C HIS A 122 19.03 -13.97 -29.07
N ASP A 123 18.53 -12.84 -29.56
CA ASP A 123 17.44 -12.12 -28.90
C ASP A 123 16.11 -12.29 -29.65
N THR A 124 14.98 -12.38 -28.93
CA THR A 124 13.68 -12.70 -29.56
C THR A 124 12.63 -11.60 -29.44
N VAL A 125 12.81 -10.64 -28.53
CA VAL A 125 11.81 -9.59 -28.26
C VAL A 125 12.11 -8.34 -29.07
N LEU A 126 11.22 -8.04 -30.02
CA LEU A 126 11.27 -6.84 -30.86
C LEU A 126 10.33 -5.78 -30.30
N GLU A 127 10.85 -4.58 -30.07
CA GLU A 127 10.06 -3.41 -29.69
C GLU A 127 10.13 -2.33 -30.78
N TRP A 128 9.01 -1.61 -30.95
CA TRP A 128 8.96 -0.40 -31.77
C TRP A 128 7.82 0.51 -31.34
N SER A 129 8.00 1.81 -31.55
CA SER A 129 6.99 2.84 -31.38
C SER A 129 6.50 3.30 -32.76
N MET A 130 5.20 3.55 -32.93
CA MET A 130 4.67 4.09 -34.19
C MET A 130 3.43 4.96 -34.01
N ASN A 131 3.23 5.89 -34.93
CA ASN A 131 2.03 6.71 -35.07
C ASN A 131 1.54 6.67 -36.53
N TYR A 132 0.45 5.95 -36.77
CA TYR A 132 -0.15 5.78 -38.09
C TYR A 132 -1.63 6.16 -38.03
N ALA A 133 -2.07 6.98 -38.98
CA ALA A 133 -3.48 7.40 -39.14
C ALA A 133 -4.18 6.67 -40.32
N GLU A 134 -3.52 5.66 -40.87
CA GLU A 134 -3.99 4.85 -41.99
C GLU A 134 -3.55 3.40 -41.83
N THR A 135 -4.12 2.51 -42.65
CA THR A 135 -3.75 1.10 -42.69
C THR A 135 -2.28 0.91 -42.99
N PHE A 136 -1.65 -0.02 -42.27
CA PHE A 136 -0.25 -0.36 -42.43
C PHE A 136 -0.01 -1.87 -42.47
N LYS A 137 1.20 -2.27 -42.92
CA LYS A 137 1.66 -3.66 -42.86
C LYS A 137 3.13 -3.69 -42.47
N ILE A 138 3.42 -4.26 -41.31
CA ILE A 138 4.81 -4.50 -40.88
C ILE A 138 5.18 -5.92 -41.21
N TYR A 139 6.38 -6.14 -41.75
CA TYR A 139 6.96 -7.45 -42.00
C TYR A 139 8.28 -7.59 -41.26
N VAL A 140 8.35 -8.56 -40.37
CA VAL A 140 9.58 -9.00 -39.72
C VAL A 140 10.07 -10.26 -40.43
N ARG A 141 11.25 -10.18 -41.07
CA ARG A 141 11.85 -11.34 -41.75
C ARG A 141 12.65 -12.15 -40.75
N ILE A 142 12.37 -13.45 -40.68
CA ILE A 142 13.08 -14.39 -39.82
C ILE A 142 13.61 -15.58 -40.60
N GLU A 143 14.75 -16.10 -40.14
CA GLU A 143 15.26 -17.41 -40.55
C GLU A 143 14.84 -18.45 -39.51
N THR A 144 14.41 -19.62 -39.96
CA THR A 144 13.90 -20.68 -39.08
C THR A 144 14.40 -22.04 -39.55
N LYS A 145 14.32 -23.07 -38.69
CA LYS A 145 14.69 -24.46 -39.06
C LYS A 145 13.94 -24.95 -40.31
N ASN A 146 12.69 -24.52 -40.51
CA ASN A 146 11.86 -24.90 -41.67
C ASN A 146 11.91 -23.87 -42.82
N GLY A 147 12.98 -23.07 -42.90
CA GLY A 147 13.22 -22.06 -43.94
C GLY A 147 12.67 -20.67 -43.61
N ASN A 148 12.92 -19.69 -44.46
CA ASN A 148 12.56 -18.29 -44.17
C ASN A 148 11.05 -18.09 -43.93
N ARG A 149 10.70 -17.27 -42.93
CA ARG A 149 9.34 -16.82 -42.66
C ARG A 149 9.27 -15.29 -42.59
N TYR A 150 8.06 -14.77 -42.76
CA TYR A 150 7.74 -13.36 -42.50
C TYR A 150 6.58 -13.29 -41.52
N ILE A 151 6.80 -12.69 -40.35
CA ILE A 151 5.71 -12.35 -39.46
C ILE A 151 5.15 -11.00 -39.92
N ARG A 152 3.88 -10.98 -40.29
CA ARG A 152 3.19 -9.80 -40.77
C ARG A 152 2.23 -9.29 -39.70
N TYR A 153 2.49 -8.07 -39.23
CA TYR A 153 1.57 -7.32 -38.37
C TYR A 153 0.76 -6.31 -39.21
N SER A 154 -0.50 -6.09 -38.83
CA SER A 154 -1.36 -5.07 -39.44
C SER A 154 -2.43 -4.60 -38.46
N ASP A 155 -3.07 -3.48 -38.78
CA ASP A 155 -4.24 -2.87 -38.12
C ASP A 155 -5.53 -3.71 -38.18
N SER A 156 -5.45 -5.03 -38.42
CA SER A 156 -6.63 -5.89 -38.40
C SER A 156 -6.92 -6.39 -36.99
N ASN A 157 -8.20 -6.55 -36.65
CA ASN A 157 -8.62 -7.28 -35.45
C ASN A 157 -8.45 -8.81 -35.55
N GLU A 158 -8.18 -9.34 -36.76
CA GLU A 158 -8.10 -10.78 -37.00
C GLU A 158 -6.67 -11.25 -37.24
N SER A 159 -6.27 -12.34 -36.56
CA SER A 159 -5.06 -13.10 -36.87
C SER A 159 -5.42 -14.33 -37.71
N THR A 160 -5.05 -14.33 -38.98
CA THR A 160 -5.38 -15.42 -39.92
C THR A 160 -4.36 -16.56 -39.95
N GLY A 161 -3.29 -16.44 -39.15
CA GLY A 161 -2.30 -17.50 -38.92
C GLY A 161 -1.35 -17.73 -40.10
N LEU A 162 -0.87 -18.96 -40.27
CA LEU A 162 0.11 -19.30 -41.31
C LEU A 162 -0.55 -19.44 -42.70
N SER A 163 -0.05 -18.70 -43.68
CA SER A 163 -0.38 -18.89 -45.08
C SER A 163 0.87 -18.72 -45.96
N GLY A 164 1.32 -19.83 -46.56
CA GLY A 164 2.58 -19.88 -47.30
C GLY A 164 3.78 -19.67 -46.36
N SER A 165 4.68 -18.74 -46.72
CA SER A 165 5.84 -18.38 -45.88
C SER A 165 5.55 -17.19 -44.94
N ARG A 166 4.28 -16.84 -44.72
CA ARG A 166 3.88 -15.67 -43.94
C ARG A 166 2.95 -16.07 -42.80
N ILE A 167 3.16 -15.48 -41.63
CA ILE A 167 2.30 -15.59 -40.45
C ILE A 167 1.58 -14.24 -40.30
N TYR A 168 0.25 -14.26 -40.25
CA TYR A 168 -0.59 -13.06 -40.26
C TYR A 168 -1.17 -12.80 -38.87
N ILE A 169 -0.74 -11.70 -38.24
CA ILE A 169 -1.14 -11.29 -36.90
C ILE A 169 -1.79 -9.90 -36.96
N GLY A 170 -2.98 -9.80 -36.37
CA GLY A 170 -3.72 -8.55 -36.22
C GLY A 170 -3.33 -7.83 -34.93
N LEU A 171 -3.04 -6.53 -35.01
CA LEU A 171 -2.74 -5.68 -33.84
C LEU A 171 -3.94 -4.86 -33.35
N GLY A 172 -5.07 -4.88 -34.07
CA GLY A 172 -6.28 -4.14 -33.73
C GLY A 172 -6.53 -2.93 -34.64
N GLU A 173 -7.79 -2.65 -34.98
CA GLU A 173 -8.18 -1.52 -35.86
C GLU A 173 -7.87 -0.15 -35.25
N GLU A 174 -7.85 -0.08 -33.92
CA GLU A 174 -7.45 1.09 -33.12
C GLU A 174 -6.00 1.52 -33.31
N THR A 175 -5.15 0.64 -33.88
CA THR A 175 -3.73 0.94 -34.12
C THR A 175 -3.47 1.91 -35.27
N SER A 176 -4.51 2.28 -36.03
CA SER A 176 -4.46 3.22 -37.16
C SER A 176 -5.15 4.56 -36.87
N ASN A 177 -5.20 4.97 -35.61
CA ASN A 177 -5.96 6.14 -35.13
C ASN A 177 -5.20 7.49 -35.15
N GLY A 178 -3.93 7.51 -35.55
CA GLY A 178 -3.09 8.71 -35.58
C GLY A 178 -2.50 9.13 -34.23
N THR A 179 -2.46 8.24 -33.24
CA THR A 179 -1.75 8.44 -31.96
C THR A 179 -0.50 7.55 -31.88
N TRP A 180 0.50 7.97 -31.10
CA TRP A 180 1.67 7.14 -30.80
C TRP A 180 1.27 5.92 -29.97
N GLN A 181 1.81 4.76 -30.35
CA GLN A 181 1.60 3.48 -29.68
C GLN A 181 2.90 2.69 -29.69
N ASP A 182 3.15 1.97 -28.60
CA ASP A 182 4.36 1.17 -28.41
C ASP A 182 3.98 -0.32 -28.49
N PHE A 183 4.79 -1.07 -29.22
CA PHE A 183 4.58 -2.49 -29.45
C PHE A 183 5.80 -3.28 -28.99
N SER A 184 5.54 -4.40 -28.31
CA SER A 184 6.57 -5.35 -27.87
C SER A 184 6.09 -6.76 -28.23
N ARG A 185 6.87 -7.47 -29.05
CA ARG A 185 6.51 -8.81 -29.58
C ARG A 185 7.67 -9.77 -29.43
N ASP A 186 7.41 -10.93 -28.82
CA ASP A 186 8.34 -12.06 -28.87
C ASP A 186 8.17 -12.83 -30.18
N ILE A 187 9.18 -12.70 -31.04
CA ILE A 187 9.19 -13.25 -32.38
C ILE A 187 9.27 -14.79 -32.38
N ALA A 188 9.89 -15.39 -31.36
CA ALA A 188 9.95 -16.85 -31.23
C ALA A 188 8.59 -17.41 -30.77
N VAL A 189 7.91 -16.71 -29.86
CA VAL A 189 6.55 -17.08 -29.42
C VAL A 189 5.54 -16.91 -30.55
N ASP A 190 5.60 -15.80 -31.28
CA ASP A 190 4.72 -15.55 -32.42
C ASP A 190 4.92 -16.57 -33.56
N LEU A 191 6.15 -17.06 -33.76
CA LEU A 191 6.44 -18.20 -34.64
C LEU A 191 5.81 -19.49 -34.12
N LYS A 192 6.10 -19.89 -32.87
CA LYS A 192 5.65 -21.16 -32.29
C LYS A 192 4.14 -21.26 -32.14
N THR A 193 3.44 -20.14 -32.00
CA THR A 193 1.98 -20.09 -31.92
C THR A 193 1.32 -20.67 -33.18
N TYR A 194 1.93 -20.49 -34.35
CA TYR A 194 1.36 -20.94 -35.64
C TYR A 194 2.16 -22.05 -36.33
N GLU A 195 3.41 -22.28 -35.90
CA GLU A 195 4.25 -23.42 -36.30
C GLU A 195 5.01 -23.97 -35.09
N SER A 196 4.35 -24.78 -34.26
CA SER A 196 4.88 -25.30 -32.98
C SER A 196 6.22 -26.02 -33.09
N ASP A 197 6.46 -26.70 -34.21
CA ASP A 197 7.64 -27.52 -34.45
C ASP A 197 8.74 -26.78 -35.22
N ASN A 198 8.60 -25.45 -35.38
CA ASN A 198 9.57 -24.62 -36.07
C ASN A 198 10.32 -23.72 -35.07
N GLU A 199 11.62 -23.60 -35.25
CA GLU A 199 12.48 -22.83 -34.34
C GLU A 199 13.11 -21.63 -35.05
N LEU A 200 13.15 -20.50 -34.35
CA LEU A 200 13.79 -19.27 -34.79
C LEU A 200 15.31 -19.43 -34.81
N ILE A 201 15.95 -19.06 -35.91
CA ILE A 201 17.41 -19.02 -36.07
C ILE A 201 17.93 -17.57 -36.00
N SER A 202 17.22 -16.64 -36.62
CA SER A 202 17.58 -15.21 -36.55
C SER A 202 16.46 -14.25 -36.95
N ILE A 203 16.52 -13.04 -36.40
CA ILE A 203 15.74 -11.88 -36.83
C ILE A 203 16.60 -11.03 -37.77
N ASN A 204 16.12 -10.82 -39.00
CA ASN A 204 16.96 -10.34 -40.10
C ASN A 204 16.62 -8.95 -40.62
N GLY A 205 15.41 -8.44 -40.35
CA GLY A 205 15.06 -7.07 -40.70
C GLY A 205 13.57 -6.78 -40.65
N PHE A 206 13.26 -5.51 -40.92
CA PHE A 206 11.95 -4.90 -40.67
C PHE A 206 11.50 -4.08 -41.90
N ILE A 207 10.29 -4.34 -42.40
CA ILE A 207 9.62 -3.51 -43.42
C ILE A 207 8.36 -2.94 -42.82
N ILE A 208 8.02 -1.71 -43.17
CA ILE A 208 6.69 -1.16 -42.99
C ILE A 208 6.13 -0.67 -44.32
N HIS A 209 4.89 -1.03 -44.62
CA HIS A 209 4.10 -0.45 -45.70
C HIS A 209 3.03 0.45 -45.10
N GLY A 210 2.88 1.67 -45.62
CA GLY A 210 2.03 2.71 -45.04
C GLY A 210 2.80 4.02 -44.82
N SER A 211 2.07 5.11 -44.62
CA SER A 211 2.58 6.44 -44.31
C SER A 211 2.29 6.80 -42.86
N GLY A 212 3.32 7.21 -42.13
CA GLY A 212 3.23 7.52 -40.70
C GLY A 212 4.60 7.74 -40.10
N ARG A 213 4.68 7.73 -38.78
CA ARG A 213 5.92 7.94 -38.03
C ARG A 213 6.29 6.69 -37.25
N VAL A 214 7.59 6.40 -37.15
CA VAL A 214 8.14 5.28 -36.39
C VAL A 214 9.35 5.74 -35.60
N ASP A 215 9.57 5.08 -34.47
CA ASP A 215 10.66 5.38 -33.55
C ASP A 215 10.95 4.18 -32.62
N ASP A 216 12.05 4.23 -31.86
CA ASP A 216 12.45 3.22 -30.86
C ASP A 216 12.47 1.75 -31.35
N ILE A 217 12.88 1.49 -32.59
CA ILE A 217 12.99 0.13 -33.12
C ILE A 217 14.23 -0.54 -32.55
N LYS A 218 14.02 -1.50 -31.65
CA LYS A 218 15.10 -2.18 -30.91
C LYS A 218 14.77 -3.64 -30.66
N ILE A 219 15.81 -4.47 -30.49
CA ILE A 219 15.67 -5.83 -29.98
C ILE A 219 16.30 -5.87 -28.59
N LEU A 220 15.57 -6.40 -27.59
CA LEU A 220 16.06 -6.46 -26.22
C LEU A 220 17.16 -7.53 -26.08
N LYS A 221 18.33 -7.18 -25.52
CA LYS A 221 19.42 -8.13 -25.28
C LYS A 221 18.99 -9.15 -24.23
N SER A 222 19.18 -10.43 -24.52
CA SER A 222 18.97 -11.54 -23.61
C SER A 222 19.87 -11.37 -22.38
N SER A 223 19.31 -11.56 -21.18
CA SER A 223 20.07 -11.54 -19.92
C SER A 223 20.98 -12.77 -19.74
N LYS A 224 21.04 -13.64 -20.74
CA LYS A 224 21.72 -14.93 -20.72
C LYS A 224 22.29 -15.34 -22.08
N GLU A 225 23.38 -16.11 -22.03
CA GLU A 225 23.98 -16.81 -23.17
C GLU A 225 23.97 -18.31 -22.90
N ILE A 226 23.33 -19.09 -23.77
CA ILE A 226 23.17 -20.54 -23.63
C ILE A 226 24.30 -21.24 -24.39
N TYR A 227 25.08 -22.05 -23.68
CA TYR A 227 26.17 -22.85 -24.26
C TYR A 227 25.77 -24.31 -24.48
N GLU A 228 24.83 -24.84 -23.70
CA GLU A 228 24.27 -26.18 -23.86
C GLU A 228 22.91 -26.28 -23.19
N ASP A 229 21.90 -26.73 -23.92
CA ASP A 229 20.54 -27.02 -23.42
C ASP A 229 20.01 -28.39 -23.86
N ALA A 230 20.80 -29.17 -24.61
CA ALA A 230 20.51 -30.51 -25.13
C ALA A 230 19.22 -30.67 -25.99
N GLU A 231 18.38 -29.65 -26.14
CA GLU A 231 17.12 -29.71 -26.86
C GLU A 231 17.30 -29.67 -28.39
N ASP A 232 18.49 -29.27 -28.85
CA ASP A 232 18.87 -29.31 -30.26
C ASP A 232 19.11 -30.74 -30.80
N THR A 233 19.09 -31.75 -29.92
CA THR A 233 19.32 -33.19 -30.17
C THR A 233 20.75 -33.57 -30.59
N LEU A 234 21.67 -32.61 -30.59
CA LEU A 234 23.07 -32.81 -30.95
C LEU A 234 23.93 -33.02 -29.70
N THR A 235 25.19 -33.42 -29.93
CA THR A 235 26.26 -33.39 -28.92
C THR A 235 27.40 -32.49 -29.39
N THR A 236 27.11 -31.61 -30.35
CA THR A 236 28.10 -30.74 -30.99
C THR A 236 28.58 -29.72 -29.96
N GLY A 237 29.90 -29.55 -29.83
CA GLY A 237 30.49 -28.67 -28.81
C GLY A 237 31.17 -29.44 -27.67
N TRP A 238 30.71 -30.66 -27.38
CA TRP A 238 31.36 -31.55 -26.41
C TRP A 238 32.47 -32.41 -27.02
N THR A 239 33.59 -32.53 -26.30
CA THR A 239 34.72 -33.40 -26.67
C THR A 239 35.21 -34.22 -25.48
N VAL A 240 35.66 -35.45 -25.74
CA VAL A 240 36.40 -36.25 -24.74
C VAL A 240 37.86 -35.79 -24.75
N SER A 241 38.20 -34.86 -23.87
CA SER A 241 39.55 -34.27 -23.79
C SER A 241 40.56 -35.14 -23.04
N ASP A 242 40.11 -36.13 -22.26
CA ASP A 242 40.96 -37.19 -21.68
C ASP A 242 40.22 -38.54 -21.64
N ALA A 243 40.61 -39.44 -22.54
CA ALA A 243 39.96 -40.74 -22.74
C ALA A 243 40.65 -41.90 -21.99
N THR A 244 41.53 -41.65 -21.01
CA THR A 244 42.24 -42.71 -20.28
C THR A 244 41.59 -43.03 -18.91
N PRO A 245 41.23 -44.30 -18.61
CA PRO A 245 41.20 -45.49 -19.48
C PRO A 245 40.15 -45.40 -20.59
N GLU A 246 40.37 -46.15 -21.69
CA GLU A 246 39.49 -46.18 -22.86
C GLU A 246 38.03 -46.54 -22.49
N GLY A 247 37.06 -45.96 -23.22
CA GLY A 247 35.63 -46.24 -23.06
C GLY A 247 34.74 -45.02 -22.76
N ALA A 248 35.29 -43.81 -22.80
CA ALA A 248 34.53 -42.57 -22.60
C ALA A 248 33.63 -42.22 -23.81
N THR A 249 32.35 -41.91 -23.56
CA THR A 249 31.35 -41.56 -24.58
C THR A 249 30.47 -40.39 -24.15
N ILE A 250 29.97 -39.62 -25.13
CA ILE A 250 29.01 -38.51 -24.96
C ILE A 250 27.75 -38.87 -25.75
N ALA A 251 26.57 -38.72 -25.16
CA ALA A 251 25.30 -38.95 -25.84
C ALA A 251 24.24 -37.92 -25.43
N ASN A 252 23.43 -37.47 -26.38
CA ASN A 252 22.22 -36.70 -26.10
C ASN A 252 21.05 -37.68 -25.89
N VAL A 253 20.45 -37.68 -24.71
CA VAL A 253 19.42 -38.65 -24.31
C VAL A 253 18.24 -37.95 -23.65
N TYR A 254 17.04 -38.50 -23.78
CA TYR A 254 15.89 -38.02 -23.00
C TYR A 254 15.96 -38.57 -21.58
N ASP A 255 15.95 -37.69 -20.59
CA ASP A 255 16.00 -38.02 -19.18
C ASP A 255 14.60 -37.89 -18.57
N THR A 256 14.07 -38.99 -18.05
CA THR A 256 12.72 -39.00 -17.49
C THR A 256 12.60 -38.25 -16.17
N ASP A 257 13.69 -38.12 -15.41
CA ASP A 257 13.66 -37.44 -14.11
C ASP A 257 13.73 -35.92 -14.28
N LYS A 258 14.37 -35.44 -15.35
CA LYS A 258 14.35 -34.03 -15.76
C LYS A 258 13.15 -33.67 -16.65
N GLU A 259 12.50 -34.67 -17.24
CA GLU A 259 11.49 -34.52 -18.31
C GLU A 259 12.01 -33.75 -19.55
N SER A 260 13.33 -33.74 -19.76
CA SER A 260 14.04 -32.99 -20.81
C SER A 260 15.12 -33.84 -21.49
N ARG A 261 15.63 -33.41 -22.65
CA ARG A 261 16.88 -33.97 -23.21
C ARG A 261 18.08 -33.46 -22.42
N VAL A 262 19.12 -34.27 -22.33
CA VAL A 262 20.33 -33.96 -21.55
C VAL A 262 21.57 -34.56 -22.20
N ILE A 263 22.75 -34.04 -21.84
CA ILE A 263 24.03 -34.62 -22.24
C ILE A 263 24.48 -35.65 -21.20
N GLU A 264 24.53 -36.92 -21.61
CA GLU A 264 25.01 -38.03 -20.81
C GLU A 264 26.50 -38.31 -21.10
N LEU A 265 27.33 -38.24 -20.05
CA LEU A 265 28.77 -38.46 -20.07
C LEU A 265 29.09 -39.79 -19.37
N LYS A 266 29.62 -40.78 -20.10
CA LYS A 266 29.86 -42.14 -19.59
C LYS A 266 31.32 -42.56 -19.75
N GLY A 267 31.98 -42.94 -18.66
CA GLY A 267 33.35 -43.47 -18.69
C GLY A 267 33.81 -44.05 -17.35
N SER A 268 35.13 -44.09 -17.12
CA SER A 268 35.80 -44.55 -15.90
C SER A 268 35.85 -43.45 -14.82
N LYS A 269 34.70 -42.83 -14.52
CA LYS A 269 34.55 -41.85 -13.45
C LYS A 269 35.45 -40.61 -13.60
N LYS A 270 36.05 -40.09 -12.50
CA LYS A 270 36.99 -38.95 -12.50
C LYS A 270 38.21 -39.11 -13.42
N GLN A 271 38.49 -40.30 -13.93
CA GLN A 271 39.65 -40.53 -14.78
C GLN A 271 39.46 -39.90 -16.17
N ASN A 272 38.25 -39.89 -16.71
CA ASN A 272 37.97 -39.26 -18.00
C ASN A 272 37.56 -37.79 -17.85
N ARG A 273 37.93 -36.96 -18.83
CA ARG A 273 37.56 -35.53 -18.93
C ARG A 273 36.74 -35.27 -20.19
N TYR A 274 35.67 -34.52 -20.02
CA TYR A 274 34.79 -34.03 -21.08
C TYR A 274 34.83 -32.51 -21.06
N ALA A 275 34.94 -31.88 -22.22
CA ALA A 275 35.07 -30.43 -22.33
C ALA A 275 34.04 -29.88 -23.32
N LEU A 276 33.37 -28.82 -22.89
CA LEU A 276 32.54 -27.95 -23.70
C LEU A 276 33.35 -26.67 -23.95
N GLY A 277 33.97 -26.62 -25.13
CA GLY A 277 34.98 -25.63 -25.50
C GLY A 277 36.36 -25.87 -24.87
N GLU A 278 37.39 -25.27 -25.47
CA GLU A 278 38.78 -25.38 -25.02
C GLU A 278 39.56 -24.09 -25.25
N ARG A 279 40.22 -23.58 -24.20
CA ARG A 279 41.02 -22.34 -24.22
C ARG A 279 42.07 -22.36 -25.33
N ASN A 280 42.21 -21.25 -26.05
CA ASN A 280 43.15 -21.06 -27.17
C ASN A 280 42.90 -21.99 -28.37
N THR A 281 41.67 -22.44 -28.57
CA THR A 281 41.22 -23.18 -29.76
C THR A 281 40.04 -22.47 -30.41
N GLU A 282 39.65 -22.86 -31.63
CA GLU A 282 38.44 -22.34 -32.30
C GLU A 282 37.14 -22.66 -31.53
N SER A 283 37.18 -23.53 -30.52
CA SER A 283 36.05 -23.87 -29.66
C SER A 283 36.01 -23.10 -28.33
N SER A 284 36.91 -22.15 -28.12
CA SER A 284 36.92 -21.31 -26.92
C SER A 284 35.66 -20.43 -26.84
N TRP A 285 35.09 -20.28 -25.65
CA TRP A 285 33.88 -19.46 -25.44
C TRP A 285 34.13 -17.97 -25.62
N GLU A 286 35.32 -17.51 -25.22
CA GLU A 286 35.75 -16.11 -25.30
C GLU A 286 34.75 -15.09 -24.71
N ASN A 287 33.98 -15.50 -23.71
CA ASN A 287 32.95 -14.68 -23.08
C ASN A 287 33.58 -13.58 -22.22
N THR A 288 33.33 -12.32 -22.57
CA THR A 288 33.76 -11.14 -21.80
C THR A 288 32.61 -10.34 -21.20
N GLU A 289 31.36 -10.73 -21.44
CA GLU A 289 30.16 -9.94 -21.09
C GLU A 289 29.43 -10.47 -19.85
N TYR A 290 29.47 -11.78 -19.62
CA TYR A 290 28.69 -12.44 -18.58
C TYR A 290 29.63 -12.99 -17.50
N GLU A 291 29.29 -12.76 -16.22
CA GLU A 291 30.17 -13.12 -15.08
C GLU A 291 29.59 -14.26 -14.23
N THR A 292 28.32 -14.61 -14.43
CA THR A 292 27.63 -15.64 -13.64
C THR A 292 27.42 -16.90 -14.47
N LEU A 293 27.92 -18.04 -14.02
CA LEU A 293 27.74 -19.33 -14.68
C LEU A 293 26.60 -20.12 -14.02
N LYS A 294 25.64 -20.58 -14.81
CA LYS A 294 24.57 -21.50 -14.40
C LYS A 294 24.69 -22.82 -15.15
N TRP A 295 24.52 -23.94 -14.45
CA TRP A 295 24.41 -25.26 -15.07
C TRP A 295 23.58 -26.22 -14.22
N SER A 296 22.98 -27.22 -14.83
CA SER A 296 22.26 -28.30 -14.18
C SER A 296 23.02 -29.63 -14.36
N MET A 297 23.15 -30.45 -13.33
CA MET A 297 23.81 -31.75 -13.43
C MET A 297 23.20 -32.79 -12.49
N ASN A 298 23.28 -34.06 -12.89
CA ASN A 298 22.95 -35.23 -12.07
C ASN A 298 24.16 -36.18 -12.04
N TYR A 299 24.88 -36.18 -10.93
CA TYR A 299 26.06 -37.01 -10.71
C TYR A 299 25.88 -37.79 -9.41
N ALA A 300 26.15 -39.09 -9.42
CA ALA A 300 26.09 -39.97 -8.24
C ALA A 300 27.48 -40.32 -7.68
N GLU A 301 28.53 -39.67 -8.18
CA GLU A 301 29.90 -39.95 -7.83
C GLU A 301 30.75 -38.68 -7.77
N ASN A 302 31.93 -38.79 -7.19
CA ASN A 302 32.86 -37.67 -7.14
C ASN A 302 33.13 -37.15 -8.57
N PHE A 303 33.00 -35.84 -8.78
CA PHE A 303 33.41 -35.16 -10.03
C PHE A 303 34.33 -33.97 -9.73
N SER A 304 34.88 -33.36 -10.78
CA SER A 304 35.50 -32.04 -10.70
C SER A 304 35.17 -31.25 -11.94
N ILE A 305 34.52 -30.10 -11.78
CA ILE A 305 34.28 -29.12 -12.85
C ILE A 305 35.43 -28.13 -12.83
N GLU A 306 35.97 -27.81 -13.99
CA GLU A 306 37.01 -26.81 -14.17
C GLU A 306 36.53 -25.76 -15.16
N ILE A 307 36.48 -24.51 -14.68
CA ILE A 307 36.21 -23.31 -15.48
C ILE A 307 37.53 -22.58 -15.72
N SER A 308 37.81 -22.30 -16.98
CA SER A 308 39.06 -21.64 -17.39
C SER A 308 38.79 -20.14 -17.62
N THR A 309 39.50 -19.27 -16.90
CA THR A 309 39.27 -17.82 -16.95
C THR A 309 40.55 -17.01 -17.15
N GLU A 310 40.43 -15.83 -17.75
CA GLU A 310 41.46 -14.79 -17.70
C GLU A 310 41.08 -13.75 -16.65
N THR A 311 42.08 -13.28 -15.89
CA THR A 311 41.90 -12.30 -14.82
C THR A 311 43.00 -11.24 -14.88
N THR A 312 42.85 -10.14 -14.12
CA THR A 312 43.89 -9.10 -14.04
C THR A 312 45.21 -9.61 -13.47
N LYS A 313 45.21 -10.72 -12.70
CA LYS A 313 46.41 -11.43 -12.23
C LYS A 313 46.79 -12.66 -13.07
N GLY A 314 46.34 -12.72 -14.32
CA GLY A 314 46.63 -13.78 -15.29
C GLY A 314 45.64 -14.93 -15.26
N HIS A 315 45.97 -16.04 -15.93
CA HIS A 315 45.08 -17.20 -16.05
C HIS A 315 44.71 -17.79 -14.68
N ARG A 316 43.43 -18.07 -14.48
CA ARG A 316 42.92 -18.78 -13.29
C ARG A 316 42.04 -19.94 -13.72
N ARG A 317 42.05 -20.99 -12.90
CA ARG A 317 41.17 -22.14 -13.03
C ARG A 317 40.34 -22.26 -11.77
N LEU A 318 39.04 -22.13 -11.91
CA LEU A 318 38.10 -22.36 -10.83
C LEU A 318 37.73 -23.84 -10.89
N ILE A 319 38.09 -24.59 -9.85
CA ILE A 319 37.82 -26.02 -9.76
C ILE A 319 36.77 -26.26 -8.69
N TYR A 320 35.58 -26.66 -9.14
CA TYR A 320 34.45 -26.98 -8.30
C TYR A 320 34.38 -28.48 -8.01
N THR A 321 34.26 -28.85 -6.75
CA THR A 321 34.26 -30.25 -6.30
C THR A 321 33.16 -30.56 -5.27
N PRO A 322 32.72 -31.83 -5.16
CA PRO A 322 31.65 -32.23 -4.24
C PRO A 322 32.17 -32.41 -2.80
N VAL A 323 32.64 -31.30 -2.22
CA VAL A 323 33.11 -31.12 -0.84
C VAL A 323 32.51 -29.84 -0.29
N ASP A 324 32.38 -29.77 1.03
CA ASP A 324 31.64 -28.73 1.75
C ASP A 324 32.45 -27.46 2.03
N GLU A 325 33.78 -27.57 2.05
CA GLU A 325 34.69 -26.47 2.34
C GLU A 325 35.51 -26.08 1.10
N ASP A 326 35.72 -24.78 0.93
CA ASP A 326 36.67 -24.26 -0.04
C ASP A 326 38.11 -24.59 0.39
N ALA A 327 38.89 -25.18 -0.51
CA ALA A 327 40.31 -25.42 -0.26
C ALA A 327 41.18 -24.18 -0.56
N GLY A 328 40.55 -23.11 -1.07
CA GLY A 328 41.16 -21.81 -1.33
C GLY A 328 42.05 -21.75 -2.57
N LEU A 329 42.89 -20.72 -2.62
CA LEU A 329 43.82 -20.46 -3.72
C LEU A 329 45.11 -21.28 -3.56
N ASN A 330 45.45 -22.05 -4.60
CA ASN A 330 46.74 -22.74 -4.73
C ASN A 330 47.33 -22.52 -6.14
N ASN A 331 48.39 -21.71 -6.22
CA ASN A 331 48.99 -21.25 -7.48
C ASN A 331 47.95 -20.54 -8.37
N SER A 332 47.64 -21.10 -9.54
CA SER A 332 46.62 -20.55 -10.47
C SER A 332 45.26 -21.23 -10.35
N VAL A 333 45.06 -22.07 -9.34
CA VAL A 333 43.83 -22.84 -9.13
C VAL A 333 43.12 -22.33 -7.88
N ILE A 334 41.85 -21.97 -8.03
CA ILE A 334 40.94 -21.66 -6.92
C ILE A 334 40.04 -22.89 -6.77
N GLN A 335 40.15 -23.60 -5.65
CA GLN A 335 39.34 -24.78 -5.37
C GLN A 335 38.16 -24.44 -4.49
N LEU A 336 36.97 -24.68 -5.04
CA LEU A 336 35.68 -24.31 -4.47
C LEU A 336 34.85 -25.57 -4.19
N GLY A 337 34.21 -25.57 -3.03
CA GLY A 337 33.27 -26.61 -2.62
C GLY A 337 31.89 -26.33 -3.20
N LEU A 338 31.30 -27.32 -3.89
CA LEU A 338 29.88 -27.34 -4.27
C LEU A 338 29.03 -28.11 -3.26
N GLY A 339 29.61 -28.50 -2.13
CA GLY A 339 29.00 -29.37 -1.16
C GLY A 339 28.96 -30.84 -1.57
N THR A 340 28.94 -31.72 -0.58
CA THR A 340 28.89 -33.18 -0.77
C THR A 340 27.61 -33.67 -1.47
N PHE A 341 26.59 -32.82 -1.62
CA PHE A 341 25.29 -33.18 -2.21
C PHE A 341 25.36 -33.25 -3.69
N SER A 342 26.24 -32.45 -4.26
CA SER A 342 26.37 -32.30 -5.70
C SER A 342 26.67 -33.64 -6.39
N LYS A 343 27.05 -34.69 -5.64
CA LYS A 343 27.24 -36.08 -6.08
C LYS A 343 26.17 -37.08 -5.61
N ASN A 344 24.95 -36.65 -5.31
CA ASN A 344 23.90 -37.50 -4.73
C ASN A 344 23.07 -38.33 -5.74
N GLY A 345 23.28 -38.16 -7.04
CA GLY A 345 22.53 -38.87 -8.08
C GLY A 345 21.14 -38.29 -8.37
N THR A 346 20.89 -37.05 -7.98
CA THR A 346 19.69 -36.26 -8.35
C THR A 346 20.11 -35.04 -9.16
N TRP A 347 19.17 -34.47 -9.93
CA TRP A 347 19.40 -33.22 -10.64
C TRP A 347 19.58 -32.06 -9.67
N GLN A 348 20.64 -31.30 -9.88
CA GLN A 348 20.99 -30.12 -9.11
C GLN A 348 21.38 -29.00 -10.08
N THR A 349 20.95 -27.78 -9.79
CA THR A 349 21.31 -26.60 -10.58
C THR A 349 22.20 -25.69 -9.76
N PHE A 350 23.36 -25.35 -10.32
CA PHE A 350 24.34 -24.48 -9.69
C PHE A 350 24.35 -23.15 -10.42
N VAL A 351 24.50 -22.07 -9.66
CA VAL A 351 24.71 -20.71 -10.16
C VAL A 351 25.91 -20.15 -9.41
N ARG A 352 26.95 -19.70 -10.12
CA ARG A 352 28.18 -19.17 -9.51
C ARG A 352 28.56 -17.84 -10.13
N ASP A 353 28.73 -16.84 -9.29
CA ASP A 353 29.35 -15.57 -9.66
C ASP A 353 30.87 -15.77 -9.69
N LEU A 354 31.42 -15.91 -10.89
CA LEU A 354 32.82 -16.26 -11.07
C LEU A 354 33.74 -15.11 -10.64
N ALA A 355 33.30 -13.85 -10.78
CA ALA A 355 34.06 -12.68 -10.35
C ALA A 355 34.13 -12.60 -8.81
N LEU A 356 33.02 -12.91 -8.13
CA LEU A 356 33.00 -13.02 -6.68
C LEU A 356 33.86 -14.18 -6.18
N ASP A 357 33.71 -15.37 -6.76
CA ASP A 357 34.50 -16.56 -6.40
C ASP A 357 36.02 -16.30 -6.48
N ILE A 358 36.46 -15.52 -7.48
CA ILE A 358 37.84 -15.07 -7.63
C ILE A 358 38.23 -14.06 -6.54
N THR A 359 37.46 -12.99 -6.36
CA THR A 359 37.81 -11.89 -5.47
C THR A 359 37.80 -12.28 -3.99
N THR A 360 36.91 -13.19 -3.57
CA THR A 360 36.86 -13.72 -2.20
C THR A 360 38.12 -14.52 -1.84
N HIS A 361 38.73 -15.21 -2.80
CA HIS A 361 39.90 -16.06 -2.58
C HIS A 361 41.23 -15.41 -3.01
N GLU A 362 41.16 -14.35 -3.81
CA GLU A 362 42.31 -13.56 -4.25
C GLU A 362 41.90 -12.09 -4.40
N SER A 363 42.00 -11.32 -3.32
CA SER A 363 41.63 -9.90 -3.29
C SER A 363 42.32 -9.08 -4.40
N ASN A 364 41.63 -8.07 -4.92
CA ASN A 364 42.08 -7.21 -6.04
C ASN A 364 42.41 -7.99 -7.33
N ASN A 365 41.67 -9.07 -7.63
CA ASN A 365 41.77 -9.81 -8.89
C ASN A 365 40.43 -9.78 -9.64
N THR A 366 40.39 -9.23 -10.85
CA THR A 366 39.15 -8.99 -11.60
C THR A 366 39.03 -9.99 -12.75
N LEU A 367 37.84 -10.56 -12.95
CA LEU A 367 37.53 -11.42 -14.09
C LEU A 367 37.55 -10.60 -15.39
N ILE A 368 38.18 -11.14 -16.44
CA ILE A 368 38.26 -10.51 -17.76
C ILE A 368 37.50 -11.34 -18.80
N GLN A 369 37.63 -12.67 -18.73
CA GLN A 369 37.10 -13.56 -19.76
C GLN A 369 36.87 -14.98 -19.22
N VAL A 370 35.83 -15.67 -19.70
CA VAL A 370 35.54 -17.09 -19.45
C VAL A 370 35.71 -17.86 -20.76
N ASN A 371 36.50 -18.93 -20.73
CA ASN A 371 37.00 -19.58 -21.94
C ASN A 371 36.42 -20.97 -22.20
N SER A 372 36.08 -21.73 -21.15
CA SER A 372 35.63 -23.11 -21.32
C SER A 372 35.04 -23.68 -20.04
N PHE A 373 34.16 -24.66 -20.21
CA PHE A 373 33.65 -25.53 -19.16
C PHE A 373 34.15 -26.96 -19.38
N SER A 374 34.72 -27.60 -18.35
CA SER A 374 35.07 -29.02 -18.45
C SER A 374 34.76 -29.77 -17.18
N ILE A 375 34.47 -31.06 -17.30
CA ILE A 375 34.12 -31.92 -16.16
C ILE A 375 34.87 -33.24 -16.23
N ARG A 376 35.35 -33.71 -15.08
CA ARG A 376 35.83 -35.07 -14.86
C ARG A 376 34.84 -35.83 -14.00
N GLY A 377 34.30 -36.93 -14.50
CA GLY A 377 33.27 -37.75 -13.84
C GLY A 377 32.23 -38.27 -14.83
N SER A 378 31.49 -39.33 -14.48
CA SER A 378 30.39 -39.85 -15.30
C SER A 378 29.04 -39.48 -14.69
N GLY A 379 28.13 -38.96 -15.50
CA GLY A 379 26.84 -38.42 -15.07
C GLY A 379 26.11 -37.73 -16.21
N LYS A 380 25.07 -36.96 -15.89
CA LYS A 380 24.29 -36.18 -16.86
C LYS A 380 24.43 -34.69 -16.57
N ILE A 381 24.46 -33.87 -17.60
CA ILE A 381 24.61 -32.42 -17.51
C ILE A 381 23.75 -31.73 -18.55
N ASP A 382 23.26 -30.54 -18.22
CA ASP A 382 22.35 -29.77 -19.06
C ASP A 382 22.25 -28.29 -18.58
N ASP A 383 21.56 -27.43 -19.31
CA ASP A 383 21.34 -25.99 -19.04
C ASP A 383 22.62 -25.17 -18.74
N ILE A 384 23.73 -25.43 -19.43
CA ILE A 384 24.96 -24.65 -19.24
C ILE A 384 24.78 -23.30 -19.92
N GLN A 385 24.73 -22.24 -19.13
CA GLN A 385 24.53 -20.88 -19.61
C GLN A 385 25.29 -19.87 -18.75
N MET A 386 25.71 -18.77 -19.38
CA MET A 386 26.26 -17.62 -18.70
C MET A 386 25.18 -16.54 -18.56
N LEU A 387 25.16 -15.84 -17.42
CA LEU A 387 24.15 -14.85 -17.03
C LEU A 387 24.82 -13.51 -16.73
N LYS A 388 24.10 -12.41 -16.97
CA LYS A 388 24.56 -11.07 -16.60
C LYS A 388 24.45 -10.92 -15.08
N ARG A 389 25.43 -10.24 -14.47
CA ARG A 389 25.45 -9.97 -13.04
C ARG A 389 24.46 -8.84 -12.72
N GLU A 390 23.45 -9.10 -11.89
CA GLU A 390 22.47 -8.08 -11.48
C GLU A 390 22.90 -7.40 -10.18
N LYS A 391 23.08 -6.06 -10.22
CA LYS A 391 23.50 -5.23 -9.09
C LYS A 391 22.63 -3.97 -9.00
N ASN A 392 22.21 -3.64 -7.79
CA ASN A 392 21.62 -2.35 -7.46
C ASN A 392 22.63 -1.53 -6.65
N SER A 393 23.44 -0.72 -7.34
CA SER A 393 24.39 0.19 -6.69
C SER A 393 23.66 1.43 -6.16
N TYR A 394 23.89 1.75 -4.88
CA TYR A 394 23.33 2.94 -4.23
C TYR A 394 24.37 4.03 -3.98
N SER A 395 25.66 3.69 -4.00
CA SER A 395 26.78 4.64 -3.93
C SER A 395 28.06 3.95 -4.39
N ASP A 396 28.64 4.46 -5.48
CA ASP A 396 29.87 3.96 -6.14
C ASP A 396 31.09 4.88 -5.93
N GLY A 397 30.98 5.82 -4.98
CA GLY A 397 32.08 6.73 -4.64
C GLY A 397 32.18 7.98 -5.52
N GLU A 398 31.48 8.03 -6.66
CA GLU A 398 31.60 9.12 -7.64
C GLU A 398 30.76 10.36 -7.27
N ASN A 399 29.67 10.18 -6.52
CA ASN A 399 28.68 11.23 -6.28
C ASN A 399 28.34 11.44 -4.79
N SER A 400 28.94 12.45 -4.17
CA SER A 400 28.67 12.79 -2.77
C SER A 400 27.25 13.35 -2.52
N THR A 401 26.48 13.70 -3.56
CA THR A 401 25.15 14.30 -3.39
C THR A 401 24.04 13.30 -3.01
N GLU A 402 24.33 12.01 -3.15
CA GLU A 402 23.46 10.90 -2.75
C GLU A 402 23.37 10.77 -1.23
N TRP A 403 24.45 11.13 -0.54
CA TRP A 403 24.54 11.11 0.91
C TRP A 403 24.00 12.40 1.55
N ARG A 404 23.45 12.27 2.75
CA ARG A 404 22.95 13.38 3.57
C ARG A 404 23.43 13.28 5.01
N ILE A 405 23.57 14.42 5.67
CA ILE A 405 23.85 14.48 7.11
C ILE A 405 22.49 14.48 7.83
N TYR A 406 22.22 13.44 8.62
CA TYR A 406 20.99 13.34 9.43
C TYR A 406 21.21 13.70 10.90
N ASP A 407 22.46 13.65 11.38
CA ASP A 407 22.85 14.04 12.74
C ASP A 407 24.13 14.89 12.67
N ASN A 408 24.03 16.17 13.05
CA ASN A 408 25.11 17.15 12.95
C ASN A 408 25.32 17.90 14.26
N ASN A 409 25.51 17.15 15.34
CA ASN A 409 25.74 17.71 16.66
C ASN A 409 26.95 17.04 17.33
N PRO A 410 28.13 17.71 17.41
CA PRO A 410 28.38 19.11 17.07
C PRO A 410 28.34 19.42 15.55
N VAL A 411 28.24 20.71 15.20
CA VAL A 411 28.09 21.16 13.79
C VAL A 411 29.45 21.18 13.09
N ASP A 412 29.92 20.01 12.67
CA ASP A 412 31.20 19.82 11.98
C ASP A 412 31.20 18.69 10.94
N ALA A 413 30.05 18.05 10.68
CA ALA A 413 29.92 17.00 9.67
C ALA A 413 30.08 17.51 8.23
N ASN A 414 30.83 16.78 7.40
CA ASN A 414 31.01 17.06 5.97
C ASN A 414 31.10 15.76 5.14
N ILE A 415 30.70 15.84 3.86
CA ILE A 415 30.71 14.73 2.89
C ILE A 415 31.46 15.20 1.63
N ALA A 416 32.43 14.42 1.16
CA ALA A 416 33.14 14.70 -0.09
C ALA A 416 33.33 13.41 -0.92
N SER A 417 33.37 13.54 -2.24
CA SER A 417 33.88 12.48 -3.13
C SER A 417 35.32 12.84 -3.51
N LEU A 418 36.25 11.88 -3.40
CA LEU A 418 37.65 12.07 -3.74
C LEU A 418 38.32 10.76 -4.17
N TYR A 419 39.36 10.85 -4.99
CA TYR A 419 40.16 9.71 -5.44
C TYR A 419 41.03 9.15 -4.31
N ASP A 420 40.87 7.86 -3.98
CA ASP A 420 41.68 7.12 -3.01
C ASP A 420 42.66 6.19 -3.73
N SER A 421 43.96 6.44 -3.58
CA SER A 421 45.00 5.67 -4.26
C SER A 421 45.10 4.21 -3.80
N ASP A 422 44.63 3.88 -2.59
CA ASP A 422 44.67 2.50 -2.09
C ASP A 422 43.50 1.67 -2.65
N LYS A 423 42.38 2.32 -3.02
CA LYS A 423 41.23 1.70 -3.69
C LYS A 423 41.31 1.78 -5.22
N GLU A 424 42.09 2.73 -5.74
CA GLU A 424 42.20 3.06 -7.16
C GLU A 424 40.87 3.53 -7.80
N SER A 425 39.97 4.13 -6.99
CA SER A 425 38.68 4.70 -7.40
C SER A 425 38.37 6.00 -6.63
N ASN A 426 37.34 6.74 -7.07
CA ASN A 426 36.74 7.77 -6.21
C ASN A 426 35.94 7.10 -5.10
N VAL A 427 35.92 7.71 -3.92
CA VAL A 427 35.27 7.20 -2.71
C VAL A 427 34.55 8.33 -1.97
N ILE A 428 33.57 7.99 -1.14
CA ILE A 428 32.91 8.97 -0.27
C ILE A 428 33.66 9.08 1.05
N GLU A 429 34.12 10.28 1.38
CA GLU A 429 34.75 10.62 2.66
C GLU A 429 33.77 11.39 3.56
N PHE A 430 33.65 10.92 4.81
CA PHE A 430 32.91 11.56 5.90
C PHE A 430 33.88 12.13 6.94
N THR A 431 33.70 13.38 7.33
CA THR A 431 34.50 14.04 8.38
C THR A 431 33.60 14.73 9.41
N GLY A 432 33.89 14.57 10.71
CA GLY A 432 33.17 15.17 11.83
C GLY A 432 33.70 14.69 13.20
N ASP A 433 32.95 14.89 14.28
CA ASP A 433 33.18 14.37 15.64
C ASP A 433 32.75 12.89 15.81
N GLY A 434 33.21 12.05 14.88
CA GLY A 434 33.02 10.60 14.89
C GLY A 434 31.58 10.13 15.04
N ILE A 435 31.30 9.26 16.03
CA ILE A 435 29.96 8.67 16.22
C ILE A 435 28.86 9.68 16.63
N ASN A 436 29.24 10.92 16.95
CA ASN A 436 28.27 11.98 17.23
C ASN A 436 27.63 12.51 15.95
N ASN A 437 28.30 12.38 14.80
CA ASN A 437 27.76 12.76 13.51
C ASN A 437 27.22 11.55 12.72
N GLY A 438 26.16 11.79 11.97
CA GLY A 438 25.43 10.76 11.25
C GLY A 438 25.16 11.12 9.80
N TYR A 439 25.39 10.15 8.92
CA TYR A 439 25.24 10.21 7.48
C TYR A 439 24.25 9.15 7.01
N VAL A 440 23.50 9.44 5.96
CA VAL A 440 22.48 8.52 5.44
C VAL A 440 22.49 8.50 3.92
N LEU A 441 22.37 7.30 3.39
CA LEU A 441 22.09 6.98 2.00
C LEU A 441 20.77 6.21 1.96
N GLY A 442 19.76 6.75 1.27
CA GLY A 442 18.37 6.29 1.45
C GLY A 442 17.68 6.90 2.67
N TYR A 443 16.48 6.42 3.05
CA TYR A 443 15.72 6.87 4.24
C TYR A 443 14.71 5.78 4.70
N TRP A 444 13.90 6.01 5.73
CA TRP A 444 12.82 5.09 6.12
C TRP A 444 11.70 5.02 5.06
N SER A 445 10.88 3.97 5.06
CA SER A 445 9.86 3.64 4.05
C SER A 445 8.79 4.69 3.76
N GLY A 446 8.67 5.71 4.59
CA GLY A 446 7.80 6.87 4.37
C GLY A 446 8.47 8.06 3.67
N SER A 447 9.71 7.91 3.20
CA SER A 447 10.47 8.97 2.53
C SER A 447 10.54 8.73 1.03
N SER A 448 10.42 9.78 0.22
CA SER A 448 10.64 9.72 -1.23
C SER A 448 12.06 9.33 -1.65
N ARG A 449 12.97 9.22 -0.68
CA ARG A 449 14.35 8.80 -0.86
C ARG A 449 14.62 7.39 -0.33
N ALA A 450 13.60 6.66 0.12
CA ALA A 450 13.77 5.26 0.50
C ALA A 450 14.14 4.42 -0.72
N TRP A 451 14.98 3.41 -0.52
CA TRP A 451 15.41 2.51 -1.58
C TRP A 451 14.28 1.61 -2.07
N HIS A 452 13.32 1.26 -1.21
CA HIS A 452 12.21 0.35 -1.52
C HIS A 452 12.65 -0.96 -2.19
N ASN A 453 13.84 -1.46 -1.85
CA ASN A 453 14.37 -2.67 -2.46
C ASN A 453 13.68 -3.90 -1.88
N ARG A 454 12.85 -4.56 -2.68
CA ARG A 454 12.06 -5.75 -2.30
C ARG A 454 12.65 -7.06 -2.80
N GLU A 455 13.66 -6.98 -3.65
CA GLU A 455 14.12 -8.14 -4.44
C GLU A 455 15.44 -8.70 -3.91
N ASN A 456 16.25 -7.89 -3.23
CA ASN A 456 17.59 -8.27 -2.80
C ASN A 456 17.72 -8.18 -1.28
N SER A 457 18.27 -9.22 -0.64
CA SER A 457 18.58 -9.25 0.79
C SER A 457 20.08 -9.17 1.10
N ILE A 458 20.96 -9.26 0.10
CA ILE A 458 22.41 -9.19 0.30
C ILE A 458 22.89 -7.75 0.13
N LEU A 459 23.49 -7.21 1.18
CA LEU A 459 24.09 -5.89 1.18
C LEU A 459 25.61 -6.02 1.23
N GLN A 460 26.30 -5.36 0.31
CA GLN A 460 27.75 -5.20 0.33
C GLN A 460 28.11 -3.73 0.48
N TRP A 461 29.20 -3.47 1.20
CA TRP A 461 29.86 -2.17 1.21
C TRP A 461 31.36 -2.33 1.47
N SER A 462 32.15 -1.44 0.90
CA SER A 462 33.57 -1.28 1.18
C SER A 462 33.77 -0.10 2.10
N MET A 463 34.59 -0.22 3.15
CA MET A 463 34.90 0.91 4.04
C MET A 463 36.33 0.89 4.56
N LYS A 464 36.83 2.07 4.92
CA LYS A 464 38.15 2.30 5.53
C LYS A 464 38.00 3.29 6.69
N TYR A 465 38.04 2.74 7.91
CA TYR A 465 37.81 3.47 9.16
C TYR A 465 38.96 3.23 10.15
N ASN A 466 39.22 4.22 11.00
CA ASN A 466 40.24 4.18 12.05
C ASN A 466 39.68 4.49 13.46
N GLU A 467 38.36 4.67 13.55
CA GLU A 467 37.62 4.97 14.77
C GLU A 467 36.30 4.20 14.82
N ASP A 468 35.62 4.21 15.97
CA ASP A 468 34.35 3.51 16.17
C ASP A 468 33.27 4.02 15.19
N PHE A 469 32.43 3.11 14.71
CA PHE A 469 31.35 3.42 13.78
C PHE A 469 30.08 2.65 14.12
N ARG A 470 28.94 3.12 13.61
CA ARG A 470 27.68 2.37 13.63
C ARG A 470 27.00 2.43 12.29
N ILE A 471 26.69 1.28 11.72
CA ILE A 471 25.87 1.17 10.52
C ILE A 471 24.50 0.65 10.94
N LYS A 472 23.41 1.29 10.52
CA LYS A 472 22.04 0.79 10.68
C LYS A 472 21.37 0.66 9.33
N ILE A 473 20.80 -0.50 9.06
CA ILE A 473 20.01 -0.77 7.86
C ILE A 473 18.55 -0.74 8.23
N ALA A 474 17.77 0.13 7.59
CA ALA A 474 16.33 0.24 7.81
C ALA A 474 15.58 -0.79 6.97
N LEU A 475 14.77 -1.61 7.63
CA LEU A 475 13.99 -2.69 7.03
C LEU A 475 12.50 -2.49 7.31
N ASP A 476 11.65 -2.79 6.34
CA ASP A 476 10.28 -3.19 6.60
C ASP A 476 10.21 -4.71 6.62
N THR A 477 9.55 -5.26 7.62
CA THR A 477 9.37 -6.71 7.79
C THR A 477 7.90 -7.01 8.06
N GLU A 478 7.51 -8.28 7.96
CA GLU A 478 6.13 -8.73 8.26
C GLU A 478 5.67 -8.35 9.67
N LYS A 479 6.62 -8.20 10.62
CA LYS A 479 6.35 -7.77 12.00
C LYS A 479 6.61 -6.27 12.24
N GLY A 480 6.53 -5.47 11.18
CA GLY A 480 6.76 -4.02 11.20
C GLY A 480 8.23 -3.64 11.00
N SER A 481 8.55 -2.35 11.14
CA SER A 481 9.90 -1.87 10.82
C SER A 481 10.96 -2.41 11.80
N ARG A 482 12.13 -2.76 11.26
CA ARG A 482 13.30 -3.25 11.99
C ARG A 482 14.56 -2.50 11.56
N TYR A 483 15.58 -2.52 12.42
CA TYR A 483 16.93 -2.07 12.11
C TYR A 483 17.95 -3.18 12.35
N LEU A 484 18.81 -3.46 11.37
CA LEU A 484 20.02 -4.25 11.60
C LEU A 484 21.19 -3.29 11.85
N GLU A 485 21.83 -3.38 13.02
CA GLU A 485 22.95 -2.53 13.41
C GLU A 485 24.29 -3.29 13.39
N TYR A 486 25.28 -2.80 12.65
CA TYR A 486 26.63 -3.38 12.59
C TYR A 486 27.66 -2.48 13.28
N ARG A 487 28.53 -3.09 14.11
CA ARG A 487 29.50 -2.38 14.97
C ARG A 487 30.88 -3.05 14.96
N PRO A 488 31.99 -2.30 15.08
CA PRO A 488 33.35 -2.85 15.08
C PRO A 488 33.74 -3.48 16.43
N ILE A 489 33.03 -4.55 16.80
CA ILE A 489 33.19 -5.33 18.03
C ILE A 489 33.04 -6.82 17.72
N ASP A 490 33.50 -7.69 18.61
CA ASP A 490 33.47 -9.15 18.39
C ASP A 490 32.20 -9.84 18.96
N ILE A 491 31.26 -9.08 19.54
CA ILE A 491 30.10 -9.61 20.28
C ILE A 491 28.80 -9.15 19.64
N ASN A 492 27.84 -10.06 19.46
CA ASN A 492 26.46 -9.76 19.07
C ASN A 492 25.61 -9.43 20.29
N TYR A 493 24.77 -8.39 20.21
CA TYR A 493 23.92 -7.95 21.33
C TYR A 493 22.44 -8.36 21.18
N GLY A 494 22.07 -9.02 20.08
CA GLY A 494 20.73 -9.55 19.84
C GLY A 494 19.65 -8.47 19.66
N LEU A 495 18.39 -8.87 19.84
CA LEU A 495 17.20 -8.02 19.65
C LEU A 495 16.96 -7.10 20.86
N ASN A 496 16.87 -5.80 20.62
CA ASN A 496 16.48 -4.78 21.61
C ASN A 496 15.53 -3.76 20.97
N GLY A 497 14.25 -3.81 21.34
CA GLY A 497 13.21 -3.02 20.69
C GLY A 497 13.10 -3.42 19.22
N SER A 498 13.22 -2.46 18.31
CA SER A 498 13.21 -2.70 16.85
C SER A 498 14.61 -2.89 16.24
N THR A 499 15.68 -2.93 17.03
CA THR A 499 17.06 -3.05 16.53
C THR A 499 17.68 -4.40 16.90
N ILE A 500 18.31 -5.07 15.93
CA ILE A 500 19.15 -6.26 16.13
C ILE A 500 20.59 -5.87 15.84
N SER A 501 21.50 -6.07 16.81
CA SER A 501 22.89 -5.59 16.70
C SER A 501 23.92 -6.72 16.56
N TYR A 502 24.79 -6.59 15.55
CA TYR A 502 25.89 -7.51 15.19
C TYR A 502 27.27 -6.87 15.35
N GLY A 503 28.24 -7.70 15.72
CA GLY A 503 29.65 -7.38 15.66
C GLY A 503 30.25 -7.76 14.30
N VAL A 504 30.94 -6.82 13.64
CA VAL A 504 31.76 -7.09 12.42
C VAL A 504 33.25 -7.25 12.74
N GLY A 505 33.59 -7.30 14.04
CA GLY A 505 34.92 -7.55 14.55
C GLY A 505 35.73 -6.27 14.79
N VAL A 506 36.58 -6.29 15.82
CA VAL A 506 37.43 -5.13 16.19
C VAL A 506 38.50 -4.78 15.15
N HIS A 507 38.75 -5.69 14.20
CA HIS A 507 39.68 -5.47 13.09
C HIS A 507 39.13 -4.51 12.02
N ALA A 508 37.83 -4.19 12.03
CA ALA A 508 37.19 -3.26 11.11
C ALA A 508 37.69 -1.80 11.24
N ILE A 509 38.40 -1.47 12.33
CA ILE A 509 38.93 -0.12 12.62
C ILE A 509 40.46 -0.07 12.53
N ASN A 510 41.02 -0.55 11.42
CA ASN A 510 42.47 -0.67 11.23
C ASN A 510 43.06 0.27 10.15
N ASN A 511 42.25 1.19 9.63
CA ASN A 511 42.64 2.14 8.58
C ASN A 511 43.06 1.48 7.25
N THR A 512 42.54 0.30 6.94
CA THR A 512 42.67 -0.36 5.62
C THR A 512 41.31 -0.59 4.99
N TRP A 513 41.24 -0.68 3.66
CA TRP A 513 40.01 -1.02 2.96
C TRP A 513 39.57 -2.44 3.28
N GLN A 514 38.30 -2.57 3.66
CA GLN A 514 37.65 -3.84 3.92
C GLN A 514 36.28 -3.84 3.25
N THR A 515 35.91 -4.96 2.65
CA THR A 515 34.59 -5.17 2.07
C THR A 515 33.80 -6.08 2.98
N PHE A 516 32.61 -5.64 3.34
CA PHE A 516 31.67 -6.38 4.17
C PHE A 516 30.48 -6.79 3.31
N THR A 517 30.09 -8.05 3.42
CA THR A 517 28.91 -8.60 2.76
C THR A 517 28.03 -9.23 3.82
N ARG A 518 26.76 -8.83 3.88
CA ARG A 518 25.78 -9.32 4.86
C ARG A 518 24.52 -9.80 4.16
N ASP A 519 24.03 -10.95 4.59
CA ASP A 519 22.69 -11.41 4.28
C ASP A 519 21.73 -10.87 5.34
N LEU A 520 20.96 -9.86 4.95
CA LEU A 520 20.06 -9.16 5.86
C LEU A 520 18.89 -10.07 6.31
N GLU A 521 18.43 -10.98 5.45
CA GLU A 521 17.33 -11.90 5.75
C GLU A 521 17.80 -12.97 6.74
N ALA A 522 18.98 -13.52 6.52
CA ALA A 522 19.60 -14.46 7.46
C ALA A 522 19.90 -13.80 8.81
N ASP A 523 20.41 -12.55 8.79
CA ASP A 523 20.62 -11.78 10.00
C ASP A 523 19.29 -11.58 10.75
N LEU A 524 18.23 -11.08 10.09
CA LEU A 524 16.91 -10.95 10.73
C LEU A 524 16.43 -12.28 11.36
N LYS A 525 16.47 -13.37 10.59
CA LYS A 525 15.96 -14.68 11.00
C LYS A 525 16.78 -15.34 12.10
N ALA A 526 18.04 -14.97 12.29
CA ALA A 526 18.85 -15.47 13.39
C ALA A 526 18.26 -15.11 14.78
N TYR A 527 17.46 -14.04 14.87
CA TYR A 527 16.79 -13.64 16.12
C TYR A 527 15.26 -13.61 16.02
N GLU A 528 14.71 -13.49 14.82
CA GLU A 528 13.27 -13.56 14.55
C GLU A 528 12.99 -14.57 13.43
N SER A 529 13.08 -15.87 13.71
CA SER A 529 12.97 -16.96 12.71
C SER A 529 11.69 -16.94 11.87
N ASN A 530 10.60 -16.39 12.42
CA ASN A 530 9.29 -16.25 11.76
C ASN A 530 9.04 -14.78 11.38
N ASN A 531 10.05 -14.11 10.86
CA ASN A 531 9.95 -12.75 10.33
C ASN A 531 10.75 -12.69 9.02
N SER A 532 10.20 -12.01 8.02
CA SER A 532 10.83 -11.87 6.72
C SER A 532 10.87 -10.42 6.28
N ILE A 533 11.92 -10.05 5.55
CA ILE A 533 12.09 -8.71 4.99
C ILE A 533 11.10 -8.53 3.84
N ILE A 534 10.33 -7.45 3.93
CA ILE A 534 9.46 -6.97 2.85
C ILE A 534 10.24 -5.98 1.97
N ALA A 535 11.04 -5.10 2.59
CA ALA A 535 11.86 -4.13 1.87
C ALA A 535 13.07 -3.65 2.67
N VAL A 536 14.17 -3.37 1.97
CA VAL A 536 15.35 -2.64 2.47
C VAL A 536 15.24 -1.18 2.03
N ASN A 537 15.27 -0.25 2.99
CA ASN A 537 14.87 1.14 2.74
C ASN A 537 16.01 2.17 2.83
N GLY A 538 17.04 1.92 3.65
CA GLY A 538 18.16 2.86 3.73
C GLY A 538 19.31 2.41 4.63
N PHE A 539 20.44 3.08 4.43
CA PHE A 539 21.74 2.83 5.07
C PHE A 539 22.17 4.07 5.87
N PHE A 540 22.22 3.91 7.19
CA PHE A 540 22.58 4.97 8.12
C PHE A 540 23.95 4.67 8.71
N LEU A 541 24.84 5.65 8.72
CA LEU A 541 26.21 5.51 9.19
C LEU A 541 26.51 6.60 10.23
N LYS A 542 27.19 6.24 11.31
CA LYS A 542 27.81 7.19 12.26
C LYS A 542 29.30 6.89 12.35
N GLY A 543 30.12 7.94 12.41
CA GLY A 543 31.59 7.84 12.38
C GLY A 543 32.21 8.53 11.16
N SER A 544 33.47 8.93 11.29
CA SER A 544 34.27 9.55 10.24
C SER A 544 35.21 8.53 9.58
N GLY A 545 35.28 8.54 8.26
CA GLY A 545 36.04 7.57 7.48
C GLY A 545 35.65 7.60 6.01
N ARG A 546 36.03 6.56 5.27
CA ARG A 546 35.73 6.44 3.83
C ARG A 546 34.86 5.22 3.57
N ILE A 547 33.93 5.36 2.63
CA ILE A 547 33.07 4.27 2.16
C ILE A 547 33.02 4.28 0.62
N ASP A 548 32.84 3.11 0.04
CA ASP A 548 32.67 2.88 -1.39
C ASP A 548 31.83 1.61 -1.60
N ASP A 549 31.37 1.37 -2.83
CA ASP A 549 30.66 0.14 -3.23
C ASP A 549 29.44 -0.24 -2.37
N VAL A 550 28.58 0.71 -1.97
CA VAL A 550 27.33 0.36 -1.25
C VAL A 550 26.32 -0.17 -2.26
N GLU A 551 26.21 -1.49 -2.35
CA GLU A 551 25.41 -2.17 -3.36
C GLU A 551 24.56 -3.30 -2.76
N MET A 552 23.33 -3.42 -3.25
CA MET A 552 22.51 -4.61 -3.01
C MET A 552 22.75 -5.58 -4.16
N MET A 553 23.05 -6.83 -3.81
CA MET A 553 23.36 -7.88 -4.78
C MET A 553 22.21 -8.88 -4.84
N HIS A 554 21.88 -9.30 -6.06
CA HIS A 554 21.00 -10.44 -6.26
C HIS A 554 21.82 -11.72 -6.04
N PHE A 555 21.36 -12.61 -5.18
CA PHE A 555 21.95 -13.94 -5.07
C PHE A 555 20.86 -15.01 -5.08
N SER A 556 20.93 -15.89 -6.09
CA SER A 556 20.40 -17.25 -5.95
C SER A 556 21.34 -18.00 -4.98
N PRO A 557 20.79 -18.73 -3.99
CA PRO A 557 21.53 -19.11 -2.78
C PRO A 557 22.68 -20.06 -3.09
N LEU A 558 23.77 -19.93 -2.30
CA LEU A 558 24.90 -20.85 -2.04
C LEU A 558 26.25 -20.10 -1.83
N LEU A 559 26.37 -19.39 -0.71
CA LEU A 559 27.65 -19.21 -0.01
C LEU A 559 27.54 -20.03 1.26
N ALA A 560 28.44 -21.02 1.43
CA ALA A 560 28.64 -21.82 2.63
C ALA A 560 27.39 -21.94 3.51
N ASN A 561 26.45 -22.78 3.09
CA ASN A 561 25.42 -23.21 4.00
C ASN A 561 26.07 -24.03 5.11
N ASN A 562 26.25 -23.37 6.24
CA ASN A 562 26.25 -24.01 7.53
C ASN A 562 24.79 -24.31 7.94
N ILE A 563 23.93 -24.68 6.97
CA ILE A 563 22.59 -25.14 7.30
C ILE A 563 22.84 -26.52 7.85
N ALA A 564 22.49 -26.67 9.11
CA ALA A 564 22.28 -28.00 9.62
C ALA A 564 21.22 -28.70 8.77
N PRO A 565 21.27 -30.04 8.64
CA PRO A 565 20.33 -30.76 7.81
C PRO A 565 18.90 -30.31 7.97
N THR A 566 18.18 -30.07 6.89
CA THR A 566 16.77 -29.78 7.05
C THR A 566 16.07 -31.10 7.33
N ILE A 567 15.71 -31.32 8.59
CA ILE A 567 14.85 -32.44 8.97
C ILE A 567 13.42 -32.02 8.66
N SER A 568 12.94 -32.41 7.49
CA SER A 568 11.54 -32.33 7.13
C SER A 568 10.84 -33.59 7.63
N MET A 569 10.08 -33.47 8.71
CA MET A 569 9.29 -34.59 9.23
C MET A 569 8.24 -35.00 8.19
N LYS A 570 8.14 -36.31 7.91
CA LYS A 570 7.05 -36.86 7.11
C LYS A 570 5.94 -37.30 8.05
N GLY A 571 4.68 -37.08 7.66
CA GLY A 571 3.55 -37.29 8.56
C GLY A 571 3.44 -36.20 9.62
N ASP A 572 2.35 -36.25 10.39
CA ASP A 572 1.94 -35.15 11.24
C ASP A 572 2.95 -34.86 12.38
N ASN A 573 3.17 -33.59 12.71
CA ASN A 573 3.84 -33.17 13.94
C ASN A 573 3.06 -32.02 14.59
N PRO A 574 2.40 -32.22 15.75
CA PRO A 574 2.39 -33.45 16.54
C PRO A 574 1.82 -34.66 15.77
N THR A 575 2.46 -35.83 15.87
CA THR A 575 1.81 -37.10 15.46
C THR A 575 0.84 -37.47 16.54
N ARG A 576 -0.35 -37.84 16.10
CA ARG A 576 -1.49 -37.97 16.96
C ARG A 576 -2.01 -39.40 16.94
N LEU A 577 -1.93 -40.07 18.09
CA LEU A 577 -2.29 -41.49 18.24
C LEU A 577 -3.32 -41.67 19.36
N LEU A 578 -4.16 -42.68 19.19
CA LEU A 578 -5.03 -43.16 20.25
C LEU A 578 -4.24 -43.97 21.28
N VAL A 579 -4.66 -43.90 22.55
CA VAL A 579 -4.17 -44.83 23.57
C VAL A 579 -4.33 -46.27 23.10
N GLY A 580 -3.20 -46.99 22.98
CA GLY A 580 -3.13 -48.38 22.55
C GLY A 580 -2.88 -48.58 21.04
N GLU A 581 -2.86 -47.53 20.23
CA GLU A 581 -2.43 -47.63 18.84
C GLU A 581 -0.91 -47.83 18.72
N SER A 582 -0.51 -48.56 17.68
CA SER A 582 0.89 -48.74 17.35
C SER A 582 1.43 -47.47 16.69
N TYR A 583 2.37 -46.78 17.35
CA TYR A 583 3.14 -45.73 16.69
C TYR A 583 3.99 -46.35 15.59
N GLU A 584 3.68 -46.02 14.34
CA GLU A 584 4.59 -46.23 13.22
C GLU A 584 5.32 -44.93 12.94
N GLU A 585 6.65 -44.99 12.97
CA GLU A 585 7.49 -43.86 12.63
C GLU A 585 7.21 -43.47 11.16
N ALA A 586 6.48 -42.37 10.96
CA ALA A 586 6.12 -41.85 9.64
C ALA A 586 7.36 -41.44 8.81
N GLY A 587 8.52 -41.46 9.47
CA GLY A 587 9.80 -41.17 8.89
C GLY A 587 9.99 -39.67 8.77
N LEU A 588 11.08 -39.33 8.12
CA LEU A 588 11.53 -37.98 7.97
C LEU A 588 12.35 -37.96 6.69
N VAL A 589 12.22 -36.88 5.95
CA VAL A 589 13.16 -36.54 4.89
C VAL A 589 14.16 -35.64 5.55
N VAL A 590 15.35 -36.18 5.77
CA VAL A 590 16.48 -35.30 5.93
C VAL A 590 16.97 -34.98 4.54
N SER A 591 16.73 -33.73 4.17
CA SER A 591 17.40 -33.11 3.06
C SER A 591 18.34 -32.12 3.72
N ASP A 592 19.60 -32.49 3.78
CA ASP A 592 20.58 -31.43 3.85
C ASP A 592 20.78 -30.94 2.43
N ASP A 593 21.10 -29.66 2.32
CA ASP A 593 21.46 -29.14 1.04
C ASP A 593 22.71 -29.84 0.53
N ARG A 594 23.51 -30.52 1.39
CA ARG A 594 24.77 -31.22 1.09
C ARG A 594 24.81 -32.73 1.34
N ASP A 595 24.01 -33.31 2.19
CA ASP A 595 24.07 -34.76 2.43
C ASP A 595 22.76 -35.48 2.12
N THR A 596 22.87 -36.52 1.29
CA THR A 596 21.71 -37.32 0.84
C THR A 596 21.53 -38.65 1.54
N ASN A 597 22.50 -39.02 2.37
CA ASN A 597 22.40 -40.17 3.26
C ASN A 597 22.81 -39.75 4.68
N ILE A 598 22.08 -38.78 5.22
CA ILE A 598 22.30 -38.36 6.61
C ILE A 598 21.71 -39.41 7.52
N ASN A 599 22.57 -39.93 8.40
CA ASN A 599 22.12 -40.77 9.48
C ASN A 599 21.43 -39.91 10.52
N VAL A 600 20.17 -40.22 10.77
CA VAL A 600 19.39 -39.60 11.84
C VAL A 600 19.40 -40.52 13.04
N SER A 601 19.84 -39.99 14.17
CA SER A 601 19.61 -40.63 15.45
C SER A 601 18.22 -40.26 15.96
N ILE A 602 17.44 -41.28 16.33
CA ILE A 602 16.08 -41.14 16.84
C ILE A 602 16.13 -41.53 18.30
N ASP A 603 15.95 -40.57 19.20
CA ASP A 603 15.78 -40.81 20.62
C ASP A 603 14.29 -40.71 20.96
N SER A 604 13.69 -41.84 21.33
CA SER A 604 12.24 -41.97 21.55
C SER A 604 11.97 -42.75 22.82
N ASN A 605 11.10 -42.21 23.67
CA ASN A 605 10.58 -42.87 24.86
C ASN A 605 9.05 -43.03 24.82
N VAL A 606 8.45 -42.99 23.61
CA VAL A 606 7.00 -43.03 23.44
C VAL A 606 6.42 -44.32 24.01
N ASP A 607 5.52 -44.18 24.99
CA ASP A 607 4.72 -45.25 25.54
C ASP A 607 3.25 -45.03 25.15
N THR A 608 2.81 -45.65 24.06
CA THR A 608 1.43 -45.45 23.56
C THR A 608 0.36 -46.11 24.43
N SER A 609 0.74 -46.82 25.50
CA SER A 609 -0.22 -47.40 26.46
C SER A 609 -0.70 -46.40 27.52
N ILE A 610 -0.11 -45.20 27.57
CA ILE A 610 -0.42 -44.16 28.54
C ILE A 610 -0.68 -42.85 27.78
N ALA A 611 -1.78 -42.16 28.12
CA ALA A 611 -2.06 -40.85 27.52
C ALA A 611 -1.06 -39.81 28.03
N GLY A 612 -0.51 -39.00 27.13
CA GLY A 612 0.50 -38.01 27.43
C GLY A 612 1.20 -37.50 26.18
N ASN A 613 1.97 -36.43 26.35
CA ASN A 613 2.80 -35.88 25.31
C ASN A 613 4.18 -36.50 25.45
N TYR A 614 4.60 -37.22 24.42
CA TYR A 614 5.90 -37.85 24.35
C TYR A 614 6.71 -37.13 23.29
N GLU A 615 7.99 -36.93 23.55
CA GLU A 615 8.87 -36.24 22.61
C GLU A 615 9.79 -37.27 21.97
N ILE A 616 9.82 -37.29 20.65
CA ILE A 616 10.84 -37.99 19.89
C ILE A 616 11.80 -36.96 19.34
N THR A 617 13.07 -37.07 19.72
CA THR A 617 14.11 -36.18 19.22
C THR A 617 14.83 -36.84 18.07
N TYR A 618 14.73 -36.22 16.90
CA TYR A 618 15.48 -36.61 15.71
C TYR A 618 16.67 -35.68 15.59
N THR A 619 17.85 -36.25 15.66
CA THR A 619 19.09 -35.51 15.47
C THR A 619 19.75 -36.00 14.21
N ALA A 620 19.78 -35.13 13.20
CA ALA A 620 20.48 -35.34 11.96
C ALA A 620 21.80 -34.58 12.04
N THR A 621 22.89 -35.29 11.73
CA THR A 621 24.22 -34.70 11.71
C THR A 621 24.77 -34.89 10.31
N ASP A 622 25.03 -33.78 9.61
CA ASP A 622 25.65 -33.84 8.29
C ASP A 622 27.10 -34.34 8.38
N SER A 623 27.68 -34.60 7.23
CA SER A 623 29.03 -35.14 7.10
C SER A 623 30.14 -34.15 7.49
N VAL A 624 29.80 -32.87 7.69
CA VAL A 624 30.67 -31.81 8.24
C VAL A 624 30.29 -31.37 9.66
N SER A 625 29.55 -32.22 10.37
CA SER A 625 29.21 -32.08 11.80
C SER A 625 28.27 -30.94 12.16
N ASN A 626 27.50 -30.39 11.22
CA ASN A 626 26.36 -29.55 11.55
C ASN A 626 25.22 -30.43 12.05
N ILE A 627 24.59 -29.98 13.14
CA ILE A 627 23.57 -30.74 13.83
C ILE A 627 22.26 -29.98 13.74
N SER A 628 21.25 -30.62 13.17
CA SER A 628 19.88 -30.20 13.34
C SER A 628 19.21 -31.21 14.25
N SER A 629 18.49 -30.70 15.22
CA SER A 629 17.59 -31.50 16.04
C SER A 629 16.20 -30.95 15.85
N THR A 630 15.27 -31.81 15.51
CA THR A 630 13.85 -31.49 15.57
C THR A 630 13.17 -32.50 16.47
N THR A 631 12.09 -32.08 17.09
CA THR A 631 11.29 -32.96 17.93
C THR A 631 9.96 -33.22 17.23
N ARG A 632 9.56 -34.49 17.18
CA ARG A 632 8.17 -34.84 16.95
C ARG A 632 7.53 -35.03 18.29
N GLU A 633 6.53 -34.22 18.56
CA GLU A 633 5.63 -34.48 19.66
C GLU A 633 4.69 -35.61 19.21
N VAL A 634 4.77 -36.75 19.88
CA VAL A 634 3.75 -37.79 19.78
C VAL A 634 2.78 -37.54 20.91
N ILE A 635 1.64 -36.96 20.57
CA ILE A 635 0.54 -36.79 21.50
C ILE A 635 -0.24 -38.09 21.45
N VAL A 636 -0.08 -38.89 22.49
CA VAL A 636 -0.96 -40.03 22.72
C VAL A 636 -2.13 -39.49 23.52
N PHE A 637 -3.22 -39.19 22.83
CA PHE A 637 -4.47 -38.78 23.46
C PHE A 637 -5.42 -39.96 23.42
N ALA A 638 -6.38 -39.98 24.32
CA ALA A 638 -7.57 -40.78 24.05
C ALA A 638 -8.27 -40.15 22.84
N GLU A 639 -8.91 -40.94 21.96
CA GLU A 639 -9.64 -40.48 20.75
C GLU A 639 -9.92 -38.99 20.66
N ASP A 640 -9.32 -38.35 19.64
CA ASP A 640 -9.71 -36.99 19.29
C ASP A 640 -11.10 -37.11 18.71
N THR A 641 -11.99 -36.79 19.60
CA THR A 641 -13.41 -36.77 19.41
C THR A 641 -13.87 -35.31 19.37
N THR A 642 -12.94 -34.36 19.18
CA THR A 642 -13.15 -32.92 19.29
C THR A 642 -13.11 -32.29 17.90
N PRO A 643 -14.25 -31.85 17.35
CA PRO A 643 -14.28 -31.22 16.03
C PRO A 643 -13.79 -29.76 16.04
N PRO A 644 -13.47 -29.16 14.87
CA PRO A 644 -13.06 -27.76 14.74
C PRO A 644 -14.03 -26.76 15.36
N GLY A 645 -13.50 -25.68 15.92
CA GLY A 645 -14.23 -24.46 16.22
C GLY A 645 -14.62 -23.69 14.95
N ILE A 646 -15.89 -23.33 14.84
CA ILE A 646 -16.39 -22.38 13.84
C ILE A 646 -17.02 -21.21 14.60
N GLU A 647 -16.40 -20.05 14.52
CA GLU A 647 -16.94 -18.80 15.05
C GLU A 647 -17.56 -17.99 13.91
N LEU A 648 -18.88 -17.88 13.87
CA LEU A 648 -19.56 -17.09 12.85
C LEU A 648 -19.32 -15.60 13.09
N LEU A 649 -18.98 -14.88 12.03
CA LEU A 649 -18.96 -13.42 12.07
C LEU A 649 -20.41 -12.90 11.93
N GLY A 650 -20.76 -11.82 12.62
CA GLY A 650 -22.14 -11.30 12.62
C GLY A 650 -23.14 -12.16 13.41
N GLY A 651 -24.42 -11.77 13.38
CA GLY A 651 -25.45 -12.39 14.22
C GLY A 651 -25.77 -13.84 13.87
N ASN A 652 -25.95 -14.71 14.87
CA ASN A 652 -26.54 -16.05 14.70
C ASN A 652 -27.48 -16.40 15.87
N PRO A 653 -28.80 -16.61 15.64
CA PRO A 653 -29.50 -16.44 14.36
C PRO A 653 -29.36 -15.01 13.83
N MET A 654 -29.13 -14.90 12.52
CA MET A 654 -29.24 -13.65 11.82
C MET A 654 -30.71 -13.48 11.47
N SER A 655 -31.25 -12.29 11.67
CA SER A 655 -32.56 -12.03 11.08
C SER A 655 -32.35 -10.96 10.02
N ILE A 656 -32.95 -11.18 8.85
CA ILE A 656 -33.05 -10.16 7.81
C ILE A 656 -34.52 -9.86 7.50
N ARG A 657 -34.83 -8.61 7.18
CA ARG A 657 -36.19 -8.27 6.79
C ARG A 657 -36.46 -8.70 5.35
N LYS A 658 -37.70 -9.11 5.07
CA LYS A 658 -38.16 -9.39 3.70
C LYS A 658 -37.78 -8.25 2.73
N ASN A 659 -37.22 -8.63 1.59
CA ASN A 659 -36.74 -7.79 0.48
C ASN A 659 -35.53 -6.90 0.79
N ARG A 660 -34.80 -7.13 1.89
CA ARG A 660 -33.49 -6.49 2.12
C ARG A 660 -32.37 -7.31 1.49
N ASN A 661 -31.23 -6.70 1.22
CA ASN A 661 -30.08 -7.38 0.65
C ASN A 661 -29.39 -8.23 1.72
N TYR A 662 -29.17 -9.50 1.43
CA TYR A 662 -28.39 -10.40 2.29
C TYR A 662 -26.91 -10.34 1.91
N ILE A 663 -26.05 -10.03 2.87
CA ILE A 663 -24.59 -10.07 2.72
C ILE A 663 -24.07 -11.05 3.76
N GLU A 664 -23.33 -12.06 3.28
CA GLU A 664 -22.74 -13.13 4.09
C GLU A 664 -21.54 -12.60 4.89
N ASP A 665 -21.58 -12.78 6.22
CA ASP A 665 -20.56 -12.26 7.14
C ASP A 665 -19.29 -13.13 7.25
N GLY A 666 -19.32 -14.38 6.77
CA GLY A 666 -18.23 -15.33 6.90
C GLY A 666 -18.12 -15.96 8.29
N ALA A 667 -17.00 -16.63 8.56
CA ALA A 667 -16.66 -17.24 9.85
C ALA A 667 -15.13 -17.30 10.05
N ILE A 668 -14.70 -17.30 11.31
CA ILE A 668 -13.34 -17.62 11.75
C ILE A 668 -13.30 -19.10 12.14
N LEU A 669 -12.23 -19.81 11.81
CA LEU A 669 -12.03 -21.22 12.14
C LEU A 669 -10.91 -21.36 13.17
N SER A 670 -11.05 -22.33 14.07
CA SER A 670 -10.03 -22.76 15.02
C SER A 670 -10.11 -24.27 15.23
N ASP A 671 -9.05 -24.94 15.67
CA ASP A 671 -9.07 -26.35 16.04
C ASP A 671 -8.00 -26.60 17.10
N ASN A 672 -8.17 -27.63 17.94
CA ASN A 672 -7.22 -27.97 19.00
C ASN A 672 -6.03 -28.80 18.47
N ILE A 673 -6.08 -29.23 17.21
CA ILE A 673 -5.18 -30.18 16.56
C ILE A 673 -4.76 -29.76 15.14
N ASP A 674 -5.65 -29.15 14.36
CA ASP A 674 -5.53 -28.92 12.91
C ASP A 674 -5.55 -27.43 12.53
N ASP A 675 -4.39 -26.88 12.16
CA ASP A 675 -4.25 -25.44 11.86
C ASP A 675 -4.78 -25.02 10.47
N ASN A 676 -5.20 -25.98 9.62
CA ASN A 676 -5.63 -25.72 8.24
C ASN A 676 -7.00 -26.34 7.95
N VAL A 677 -8.02 -25.85 8.65
CA VAL A 677 -9.41 -26.32 8.48
C VAL A 677 -10.06 -25.62 7.27
N GLU A 678 -10.70 -26.39 6.39
CA GLU A 678 -11.46 -25.84 5.27
C GLU A 678 -12.89 -25.47 5.70
N LEU A 679 -13.36 -24.26 5.33
CA LEU A 679 -14.74 -23.83 5.53
C LEU A 679 -15.56 -23.99 4.25
N VAL A 680 -16.62 -24.78 4.34
CA VAL A 680 -17.64 -24.88 3.29
C VAL A 680 -18.92 -24.24 3.79
N ILE A 681 -19.42 -23.22 3.06
CA ILE A 681 -20.71 -22.58 3.32
C ILE A 681 -21.72 -23.11 2.32
N GLU A 682 -22.67 -23.90 2.80
CA GLU A 682 -23.75 -24.46 1.99
C GLU A 682 -25.08 -23.77 2.31
N GLY A 683 -25.78 -23.32 1.27
CA GLY A 683 -27.11 -22.71 1.39
C GLY A 683 -27.19 -21.40 0.62
N SER A 684 -28.40 -20.86 0.55
CA SER A 684 -28.65 -19.52 -0.01
C SER A 684 -29.85 -18.92 0.70
N VAL A 685 -29.85 -17.59 0.83
CA VAL A 685 -30.94 -16.85 1.48
C VAL A 685 -31.72 -16.10 0.42
N ASP A 686 -32.98 -16.49 0.20
CA ASP A 686 -33.92 -15.72 -0.63
C ASP A 686 -34.69 -14.73 0.25
N THR A 687 -34.22 -13.49 0.29
CA THR A 687 -34.84 -12.46 1.13
C THR A 687 -36.22 -12.04 0.64
N SER A 688 -36.65 -12.45 -0.56
CA SER A 688 -38.00 -12.17 -1.06
C SER A 688 -39.08 -13.08 -0.46
N VAL A 689 -38.69 -14.14 0.25
CA VAL A 689 -39.60 -15.11 0.85
C VAL A 689 -39.36 -15.18 2.35
N ILE A 690 -40.41 -14.94 3.15
CA ILE A 690 -40.35 -15.04 4.62
C ILE A 690 -40.13 -16.50 5.01
N GLY A 691 -39.21 -16.74 5.93
CA GLY A 691 -38.89 -18.06 6.44
C GLY A 691 -37.50 -18.12 7.06
N ASP A 692 -37.24 -19.23 7.75
CA ASP A 692 -35.92 -19.55 8.29
C ASP A 692 -35.10 -20.19 7.15
N TYR A 693 -33.98 -19.57 6.79
CA TYR A 693 -32.96 -20.11 5.91
C TYR A 693 -31.83 -20.61 6.76
N VAL A 694 -31.22 -21.70 6.33
CA VAL A 694 -30.10 -22.30 7.04
C VAL A 694 -28.92 -22.24 6.10
N LEU A 695 -27.91 -21.49 6.50
CA LEU A 695 -26.57 -21.64 5.95
C LEU A 695 -25.82 -22.59 6.85
N THR A 696 -25.28 -23.65 6.28
CA THR A 696 -24.49 -24.64 7.00
C THR A 696 -23.03 -24.36 6.75
N TYR A 697 -22.31 -24.06 7.82
CA TYR A 697 -20.87 -23.89 7.84
C TYR A 697 -20.33 -25.23 8.29
N ARG A 698 -19.71 -25.94 7.37
CA ARG A 698 -19.05 -27.19 7.68
C ARG A 698 -17.55 -26.93 7.70
N ALA A 699 -16.97 -27.25 8.83
CA ALA A 699 -15.53 -27.31 9.00
C ALA A 699 -15.22 -28.76 9.38
N THR A 700 -14.33 -29.40 8.62
CA THR A 700 -13.96 -30.79 8.86
C THR A 700 -12.46 -30.82 9.01
N ASP A 701 -12.01 -31.31 10.15
CA ASP A 701 -10.59 -31.55 10.34
C ASP A 701 -10.12 -32.73 9.47
N ARG A 702 -8.81 -32.92 9.44
CA ARG A 702 -8.18 -34.08 8.79
C ARG A 702 -8.53 -35.45 9.41
N PHE A 703 -9.02 -35.51 10.65
CA PHE A 703 -9.39 -36.75 11.35
C PHE A 703 -10.85 -37.17 11.11
N GLY A 704 -11.60 -36.36 10.34
CA GLY A 704 -13.00 -36.60 10.02
C GLY A 704 -13.95 -36.15 11.13
N ASN A 705 -13.44 -35.48 12.16
CA ASN A 705 -14.27 -34.75 13.09
C ASN A 705 -14.78 -33.50 12.36
N SER A 706 -16.06 -33.54 12.00
CA SER A 706 -16.71 -32.37 11.41
C SER A 706 -17.46 -31.63 12.49
N SER A 707 -17.16 -30.35 12.65
CA SER A 707 -18.13 -29.44 13.22
C SER A 707 -19.01 -28.92 12.09
N GLN A 708 -20.24 -28.68 12.46
CA GLN A 708 -21.10 -27.87 11.65
C GLN A 708 -21.74 -26.88 12.59
N THR A 709 -21.64 -25.61 12.23
CA THR A 709 -22.53 -24.61 12.80
C THR A 709 -23.45 -24.16 11.71
N ILE A 710 -24.63 -23.74 12.12
CA ILE A 710 -25.61 -23.23 11.20
C ILE A 710 -25.80 -21.76 11.50
N ARG A 711 -25.72 -20.91 10.47
CA ARG A 711 -26.36 -19.61 10.56
C ARG A 711 -27.81 -19.79 10.17
N LYS A 712 -28.69 -19.63 11.15
CA LYS A 712 -30.12 -19.52 10.88
C LYS A 712 -30.37 -18.08 10.46
N VAL A 713 -30.56 -17.84 9.17
CA VAL A 713 -30.94 -16.54 8.63
C VAL A 713 -32.44 -16.50 8.49
N THR A 714 -33.12 -15.74 9.33
CA THR A 714 -34.57 -15.70 9.28
C THR A 714 -35.04 -14.44 8.58
N VAL A 715 -35.62 -14.67 7.40
CA VAL A 715 -36.30 -13.62 6.65
C VAL A 715 -37.66 -13.42 7.31
N THR A 716 -37.83 -12.32 8.03
CA THR A 716 -39.07 -12.04 8.75
C THR A 716 -39.91 -10.98 8.06
N ALA A 717 -41.21 -11.04 8.32
CA ALA A 717 -42.03 -9.84 8.21
C ALA A 717 -41.72 -8.92 9.39
N LYS A 718 -41.90 -7.62 9.18
CA LYS A 718 -41.77 -6.54 10.17
C LYS A 718 -42.44 -6.79 11.55
N ASN A 719 -43.35 -7.78 11.65
CA ASN A 719 -44.16 -8.07 12.84
C ASN A 719 -44.14 -9.57 13.25
N ASP A 720 -43.04 -10.32 13.07
CA ASP A 720 -42.99 -11.76 13.41
C ASP A 720 -42.98 -12.02 14.94
N PRO A 721 -44.01 -12.68 15.52
CA PRO A 721 -44.08 -12.96 16.96
C PRO A 721 -43.05 -13.99 17.47
N LYS A 722 -42.48 -14.84 16.59
CA LYS A 722 -41.56 -15.93 16.96
C LYS A 722 -40.19 -15.42 17.43
N TYR A 723 -39.72 -14.30 16.86
CA TYR A 723 -38.45 -13.66 17.25
C TYR A 723 -38.55 -12.80 18.50
N ASN A 724 -39.75 -12.35 18.87
CA ASN A 724 -40.02 -11.79 20.19
C ASN A 724 -40.00 -12.85 21.31
N LEU A 725 -39.94 -14.15 20.97
CA LEU A 725 -39.94 -15.28 21.91
C LEU A 725 -38.57 -15.96 22.06
N GLU A 726 -37.71 -16.00 21.02
CA GLU A 726 -36.40 -16.69 21.05
C GLU A 726 -35.34 -15.95 21.93
N TYR A 727 -35.53 -14.65 22.16
CA TYR A 727 -34.72 -13.82 23.08
C TYR A 727 -35.55 -13.27 24.27
N GLU A 728 -36.44 -14.10 24.83
CA GLU A 728 -37.42 -13.81 25.90
C GLU A 728 -37.39 -12.36 26.43
N GLY A 729 -38.04 -11.41 25.72
CA GLY A 729 -38.15 -10.00 26.17
C GLY A 729 -37.25 -8.97 25.48
N LEU A 730 -36.45 -9.35 24.48
CA LEU A 730 -35.76 -8.40 23.58
C LEU A 730 -36.43 -8.38 22.19
N THR A 731 -36.81 -7.20 21.71
CA THR A 731 -37.36 -7.02 20.36
C THR A 731 -36.19 -6.99 19.36
N PHE A 732 -36.08 -8.02 18.52
CA PHE A 732 -35.01 -8.09 17.51
C PHE A 732 -35.17 -7.00 16.45
N TYR A 733 -36.41 -6.75 16.01
CA TYR A 733 -36.74 -5.67 15.08
C TYR A 733 -37.65 -4.66 15.72
N GLN A 734 -37.39 -3.39 15.44
CA GLN A 734 -38.26 -2.33 15.91
C GLN A 734 -38.68 -1.40 14.77
N GLN A 735 -39.99 -1.23 14.63
CA GLN A 735 -40.49 -0.12 13.85
C GLN A 735 -40.34 1.18 14.64
N ASN A 736 -39.69 2.16 14.04
CA ASN A 736 -39.68 3.54 14.55
C ASN A 736 -41.09 4.03 14.81
N LEU A 737 -41.25 4.71 15.94
CA LEU A 737 -42.51 5.34 16.31
C LEU A 737 -42.87 6.40 15.26
N PRO A 738 -44.15 6.49 14.86
CA PRO A 738 -44.57 7.62 14.04
C PRO A 738 -44.42 8.91 14.85
N ALA A 739 -44.04 10.00 14.19
CA ALA A 739 -43.80 11.29 14.86
C ALA A 739 -44.99 11.79 15.71
N SER A 740 -46.22 11.35 15.40
CA SER A 740 -47.43 11.62 16.19
C SER A 740 -47.44 11.00 17.59
N SER A 741 -46.64 9.95 17.82
CA SER A 741 -46.52 9.26 19.11
C SER A 741 -45.49 9.92 20.04
N TYR A 742 -44.65 10.81 19.52
CA TYR A 742 -43.65 11.52 20.31
C TYR A 742 -44.28 12.47 21.32
N GLN A 743 -43.88 12.33 22.59
CA GLN A 743 -44.36 13.18 23.69
C GLN A 743 -43.50 14.43 23.88
N LEU A 744 -42.22 14.39 23.47
CA LEU A 744 -41.44 15.62 23.36
C LEU A 744 -41.97 16.45 22.20
N LYS A 745 -42.34 17.71 22.45
CA LYS A 745 -42.99 18.56 21.45
C LYS A 745 -42.08 18.77 20.24
N GLN A 746 -42.51 18.25 19.10
CA GLN A 746 -41.85 18.39 17.81
C GLN A 746 -42.18 19.75 17.18
N LEU A 747 -41.23 20.33 16.46
CA LEU A 747 -41.47 21.54 15.67
C LEU A 747 -42.31 21.18 14.45
N SER A 748 -43.51 21.75 14.31
CA SER A 748 -44.34 21.51 13.14
C SER A 748 -43.97 22.43 11.97
N ASN A 749 -44.33 22.06 10.74
CA ASN A 749 -44.23 22.96 9.58
C ASN A 749 -44.97 24.28 9.80
N ASN A 750 -46.13 24.28 10.46
CA ASN A 750 -46.87 25.50 10.74
C ASN A 750 -46.10 26.43 11.69
N ASP A 751 -45.52 25.87 12.75
CA ASP A 751 -44.71 26.64 13.72
C ASP A 751 -43.42 27.14 13.08
N PHE A 752 -42.76 26.32 12.25
CA PHE A 752 -41.59 26.72 11.47
C PHE A 752 -41.93 27.85 10.48
N ASN A 753 -43.03 27.73 9.74
CA ASN A 753 -43.45 28.74 8.76
C ASN A 753 -43.87 30.06 9.41
N ALA A 754 -44.30 30.04 10.68
CA ALA A 754 -44.64 31.22 11.45
C ALA A 754 -43.41 32.01 11.96
N LEU A 755 -42.20 31.45 11.85
CA LEU A 755 -40.97 32.16 12.17
C LEU A 755 -40.69 33.28 11.16
N THR A 756 -39.86 34.25 11.57
CA THR A 756 -39.28 35.22 10.62
C THR A 756 -38.35 34.50 9.64
N ASP A 757 -38.14 35.06 8.45
CA ASP A 757 -37.32 34.39 7.43
C ASP A 757 -35.87 34.15 7.88
N GLU A 758 -35.31 35.07 8.66
CA GLU A 758 -34.01 34.87 9.33
C GLU A 758 -34.03 33.69 10.30
N ASN A 759 -35.08 33.56 11.13
CA ASN A 759 -35.19 32.45 12.06
C ASN A 759 -35.46 31.11 11.35
N LYS A 760 -36.16 31.11 10.22
CA LYS A 760 -36.32 29.90 9.38
C LYS A 760 -34.96 29.40 8.91
N LEU A 761 -34.09 30.29 8.40
CA LEU A 761 -32.74 29.95 7.96
C LEU A 761 -31.88 29.41 9.11
N ILE A 762 -31.88 30.07 10.26
CA ILE A 762 -31.13 29.63 11.44
C ILE A 762 -31.59 28.25 11.91
N VAL A 763 -32.91 28.02 11.98
CA VAL A 763 -33.47 26.73 12.42
C VAL A 763 -33.18 25.63 11.42
N ALA A 764 -33.33 25.90 10.12
CA ALA A 764 -33.05 24.93 9.06
C ALA A 764 -31.56 24.56 9.01
N ASP A 765 -30.67 25.54 9.09
CA ASP A 765 -29.23 25.34 9.17
C ASP A 765 -28.85 24.51 10.40
N LYS A 766 -29.40 24.85 11.57
CA LYS A 766 -29.14 24.09 12.79
C LYS A 766 -29.60 22.64 12.68
N LEU A 767 -30.79 22.40 12.15
CA LEU A 767 -31.31 21.04 11.94
C LEU A 767 -30.39 20.23 11.01
N LEU A 768 -30.10 20.74 9.82
CA LEU A 768 -29.30 20.02 8.81
C LEU A 768 -27.85 19.83 9.27
N SER A 769 -27.23 20.88 9.81
CA SER A 769 -25.84 20.81 10.30
C SER A 769 -25.67 19.85 11.47
N THR A 770 -26.69 19.69 12.32
CA THR A 770 -26.70 18.67 13.39
C THR A 770 -26.54 17.27 12.81
N LEU A 771 -27.14 17.01 11.63
CA LEU A 771 -27.10 15.75 10.89
C LEU A 771 -25.88 15.61 9.97
N PHE A 772 -24.88 16.49 10.10
CA PHE A 772 -23.71 16.58 9.22
C PHE A 772 -24.08 16.79 7.74
N PHE A 773 -25.17 17.53 7.49
CA PHE A 773 -25.68 17.79 6.15
C PHE A 773 -25.96 19.28 5.92
N ALA A 774 -26.15 19.65 4.64
CA ALA A 774 -26.75 20.92 4.24
C ALA A 774 -27.13 20.92 2.75
N TYR A 775 -28.05 21.81 2.39
CA TYR A 775 -28.35 22.14 1.00
C TYR A 775 -27.64 23.44 0.58
N PRO A 776 -27.28 23.60 -0.70
CA PRO A 776 -26.92 24.90 -1.27
C PRO A 776 -28.00 25.96 -0.97
N ALA A 777 -27.62 27.21 -0.73
CA ALA A 777 -28.54 28.23 -0.20
C ALA A 777 -29.84 28.40 -1.03
N ASN A 778 -29.76 28.40 -2.36
CA ASN A 778 -30.95 28.57 -3.20
C ASN A 778 -31.88 27.35 -3.16
N GLU A 779 -31.31 26.16 -3.04
CA GLU A 779 -32.09 24.94 -2.86
C GLU A 779 -32.75 24.96 -1.48
N LEU A 780 -32.02 25.36 -0.44
CA LEU A 780 -32.57 25.54 0.89
C LEU A 780 -33.72 26.55 0.91
N ASP A 781 -33.55 27.71 0.28
CA ASP A 781 -34.58 28.74 0.14
C ASP A 781 -35.83 28.12 -0.54
N SER A 782 -35.65 27.39 -1.65
CA SER A 782 -36.76 26.73 -2.36
C SER A 782 -37.51 25.70 -1.49
N LYS A 783 -36.79 24.92 -0.69
CA LYS A 783 -37.39 23.95 0.25
C LYS A 783 -38.10 24.61 1.42
N ILE A 784 -37.57 25.73 1.92
CA ILE A 784 -38.24 26.54 2.95
C ILE A 784 -39.52 27.17 2.39
N GLU A 785 -39.46 27.72 1.17
CA GLU A 785 -40.60 28.35 0.48
C GLU A 785 -41.73 27.38 0.15
N ALA A 786 -41.42 26.10 -0.07
CA ALA A 786 -42.42 25.05 -0.26
C ALA A 786 -43.34 24.86 0.95
N GLY A 787 -42.94 25.35 2.14
CA GLY A 787 -43.76 25.39 3.35
C GLY A 787 -43.93 24.04 4.04
N ASN A 788 -43.23 23.00 3.61
CA ASN A 788 -43.26 21.65 4.17
C ASN A 788 -41.89 21.14 4.64
N PHE A 789 -40.89 22.03 4.76
CA PHE A 789 -39.48 21.73 5.04
C PHE A 789 -39.23 20.71 6.15
N ILE A 790 -39.86 20.83 7.32
CA ILE A 790 -39.62 19.90 8.44
C ILE A 790 -39.99 18.47 8.06
N ASN A 791 -41.16 18.28 7.46
CA ASN A 791 -41.61 16.97 7.02
C ASN A 791 -40.74 16.44 5.86
N GLU A 792 -40.29 17.31 4.97
CA GLU A 792 -39.39 16.92 3.88
C GLU A 792 -38.07 16.35 4.41
N VAL A 793 -37.46 17.02 5.40
CA VAL A 793 -36.25 16.51 6.07
C VAL A 793 -36.55 15.20 6.78
N GLN A 794 -37.66 15.09 7.53
CA GLN A 794 -38.03 13.84 8.21
C GLN A 794 -38.20 12.67 7.23
N ASN A 795 -38.93 12.88 6.14
CA ASN A 795 -39.19 11.86 5.13
C ASN A 795 -37.91 11.46 4.38
N GLY A 796 -37.00 12.41 4.12
CA GLY A 796 -35.71 12.11 3.51
C GLY A 796 -34.93 11.06 4.31
N LEU A 797 -34.93 11.18 5.64
CA LEU A 797 -34.25 10.23 6.54
C LEU A 797 -34.91 8.83 6.61
N GLU A 798 -36.02 8.58 5.91
CA GLU A 798 -36.70 7.28 5.89
C GLU A 798 -36.43 6.46 4.62
N GLU A 799 -35.92 7.08 3.54
CA GLU A 799 -35.69 6.42 2.25
C GLU A 799 -34.19 6.26 1.97
N GLU A 800 -33.77 5.09 1.51
CA GLU A 800 -32.38 4.86 1.07
C GLU A 800 -32.23 5.28 -0.39
N GLN A 801 -31.34 6.26 -0.67
CA GLN A 801 -31.09 6.79 -2.02
C GLN A 801 -29.62 6.68 -2.44
N THR A 802 -28.72 6.46 -1.50
CA THR A 802 -27.28 6.37 -1.71
C THR A 802 -26.89 5.05 -2.35
N ASP A 803 -26.19 5.12 -3.48
CA ASP A 803 -25.49 3.97 -4.03
C ASP A 803 -24.23 3.69 -3.20
N LYS A 804 -24.31 2.66 -2.35
CA LYS A 804 -23.24 2.31 -1.41
C LYS A 804 -21.97 1.84 -2.11
N VAL A 805 -22.09 1.17 -3.26
CA VAL A 805 -20.92 0.70 -4.02
C VAL A 805 -20.19 1.88 -4.63
N ALA A 806 -20.92 2.75 -5.33
CA ALA A 806 -20.34 3.96 -5.92
C ALA A 806 -19.76 4.90 -4.86
N LEU A 807 -20.39 4.98 -3.67
CA LEU A 807 -19.88 5.75 -2.54
C LEU A 807 -18.53 5.20 -2.06
N GLU A 808 -18.43 3.90 -1.83
CA GLU A 808 -17.19 3.28 -1.36
C GLU A 808 -16.09 3.39 -2.43
N GLU A 809 -16.39 3.14 -3.72
CA GLU A 809 -15.44 3.40 -4.82
C GLU A 809 -14.95 4.85 -4.85
N TYR A 810 -15.84 5.82 -4.64
CA TYR A 810 -15.48 7.24 -4.58
C TYR A 810 -14.59 7.58 -3.38
N ILE A 811 -14.76 6.90 -2.24
CA ILE A 811 -13.89 7.03 -1.06
C ILE A 811 -12.54 6.33 -1.27
N LEU A 812 -12.51 5.31 -2.14
CA LEU A 812 -11.30 4.59 -2.56
C LEU A 812 -10.40 5.36 -3.54
N ASP A 813 -10.89 6.46 -4.12
CA ASP A 813 -10.14 7.31 -5.03
C ASP A 813 -9.03 8.11 -4.29
N GLU A 814 -7.78 7.70 -4.46
CA GLU A 814 -6.58 8.28 -3.85
C GLU A 814 -6.32 9.75 -4.24
N GLU A 815 -6.89 10.24 -5.33
CA GLU A 815 -6.75 11.66 -5.71
C GLU A 815 -7.69 12.56 -4.90
N LYS A 816 -8.85 12.02 -4.49
CA LYS A 816 -9.90 12.74 -3.77
C LYS A 816 -9.82 12.56 -2.26
N PHE A 817 -9.51 11.36 -1.79
CA PHE A 817 -9.35 11.02 -0.38
C PHE A 817 -8.07 10.20 -0.16
N TYR A 818 -7.35 10.49 0.92
CA TYR A 818 -6.08 9.85 1.24
C TYR A 818 -6.30 8.38 1.57
N GLN A 819 -5.56 7.50 0.91
CA GLN A 819 -5.45 6.10 1.29
C GLN A 819 -3.97 5.82 1.61
N SER A 820 -3.57 5.96 2.87
CA SER A 820 -2.30 5.35 3.30
C SER A 820 -2.45 3.83 3.33
N THR A 821 -1.38 3.14 2.95
CA THR A 821 -1.19 1.70 3.19
C THR A 821 -1.22 1.33 4.67
N SER A 822 -1.05 2.28 5.60
CA SER A 822 -1.54 2.15 6.98
C SER A 822 -3.01 2.59 7.03
N GLN A 823 -3.94 1.65 6.89
CA GLN A 823 -5.37 1.92 6.93
C GLN A 823 -5.78 2.62 8.24
N GLU A 824 -5.98 3.94 8.24
CA GLU A 824 -6.57 4.65 9.39
C GLU A 824 -8.11 4.64 9.26
N PRO A 825 -8.85 3.78 9.99
CA PRO A 825 -10.27 3.56 9.75
C PRO A 825 -11.15 4.80 9.97
N MET A 826 -10.67 5.72 10.81
CA MET A 826 -11.36 6.96 11.15
C MET A 826 -11.45 7.93 9.98
N VAL A 827 -10.43 7.96 9.12
CA VAL A 827 -10.43 8.81 7.91
C VAL A 827 -11.54 8.33 6.97
N LYS A 828 -11.70 7.01 6.79
CA LYS A 828 -12.77 6.43 5.97
C LYS A 828 -14.16 6.82 6.49
N ILE A 829 -14.39 6.73 7.80
CA ILE A 829 -15.67 7.11 8.42
C ILE A 829 -15.97 8.60 8.17
N LEU A 830 -15.00 9.50 8.34
CA LEU A 830 -15.19 10.93 8.09
C LEU A 830 -15.40 11.24 6.60
N SER A 831 -14.68 10.56 5.71
CA SER A 831 -14.83 10.72 4.26
C SER A 831 -16.25 10.37 3.78
N ARG A 832 -16.93 9.40 4.41
CA ARG A 832 -18.33 9.03 4.07
C ARG A 832 -19.28 10.22 4.16
N PHE A 833 -19.23 11.01 5.24
CA PHE A 833 -20.11 12.17 5.41
C PHE A 833 -19.87 13.25 4.35
N SER A 834 -18.61 13.44 3.93
CA SER A 834 -18.27 14.33 2.80
C SER A 834 -18.71 13.77 1.44
N ALA A 835 -18.64 12.46 1.25
CA ALA A 835 -18.99 11.80 -0.02
C ALA A 835 -20.51 11.65 -0.23
N MET A 836 -21.30 11.46 0.83
CA MET A 836 -22.76 11.28 0.74
C MET A 836 -23.47 12.56 0.27
N LYS A 837 -24.14 12.52 -0.88
CA LYS A 837 -24.77 13.70 -1.50
C LYS A 837 -26.24 13.89 -1.13
N ASN A 838 -26.91 12.84 -0.68
CA ASN A 838 -28.35 12.85 -0.40
C ASN A 838 -28.60 12.83 1.11
N LEU A 839 -29.66 13.52 1.53
CA LEU A 839 -30.21 13.39 2.87
C LEU A 839 -31.14 12.17 2.87
N ASP A 840 -30.63 11.03 3.30
CA ASP A 840 -31.30 9.74 3.15
C ASP A 840 -31.16 8.87 4.42
N SER A 841 -31.75 7.67 4.43
CA SER A 841 -31.68 6.78 5.59
C SER A 841 -30.26 6.28 5.89
N TYR A 842 -29.44 6.06 4.86
CA TYR A 842 -28.06 5.58 5.03
C TYR A 842 -27.16 6.64 5.69
N LEU A 843 -27.29 7.91 5.30
CA LEU A 843 -26.66 9.03 6.00
C LEU A 843 -27.09 9.07 7.46
N PHE A 844 -28.39 8.87 7.73
CA PHE A 844 -28.92 8.91 9.07
C PHE A 844 -28.38 7.77 9.95
N ASP A 845 -28.33 6.54 9.45
CA ASP A 845 -27.77 5.39 10.16
C ASP A 845 -26.28 5.61 10.51
N ASN A 846 -25.51 6.15 9.57
CA ASN A 846 -24.11 6.53 9.80
C ASN A 846 -24.00 7.63 10.88
N TRP A 847 -24.87 8.64 10.84
CA TRP A 847 -24.88 9.71 11.83
C TRP A 847 -25.29 9.22 13.23
N VAL A 848 -26.27 8.32 13.31
CA VAL A 848 -26.70 7.68 14.57
C VAL A 848 -25.56 6.83 15.12
N ALA A 849 -24.98 5.93 14.32
CA ALA A 849 -23.84 5.11 14.71
C ALA A 849 -22.65 5.96 15.20
N TYR A 850 -22.34 7.04 14.49
CA TYR A 850 -21.30 7.99 14.88
C TYR A 850 -21.61 8.61 16.25
N THR A 851 -22.83 9.13 16.43
CA THR A 851 -23.28 9.76 17.67
C THR A 851 -23.24 8.78 18.85
N LEU A 852 -23.71 7.54 18.65
CA LEU A 852 -23.69 6.49 19.65
C LEU A 852 -22.27 6.09 20.03
N THR A 853 -21.37 5.97 19.05
CA THR A 853 -19.95 5.69 19.28
C THR A 853 -19.33 6.82 20.14
N GLN A 854 -19.57 8.10 19.83
CA GLN A 854 -19.05 9.22 20.66
C GLN A 854 -19.62 9.29 22.08
N THR A 855 -20.79 8.72 22.31
CA THR A 855 -21.55 8.92 23.54
C THR A 855 -21.60 7.65 24.35
N ILE A 856 -22.55 6.78 24.08
CA ILE A 856 -22.97 5.72 25.00
C ILE A 856 -22.43 4.34 24.62
N MET A 857 -22.18 4.07 23.34
CA MET A 857 -21.78 2.73 22.88
C MET A 857 -20.27 2.53 22.96
N PHE A 858 -19.43 3.47 22.49
CA PHE A 858 -17.98 3.23 22.43
C PHE A 858 -17.11 4.44 22.71
N SER A 859 -16.87 4.71 24.00
CA SER A 859 -16.03 5.83 24.42
C SER A 859 -14.73 5.32 25.05
N PRO A 860 -13.62 5.23 24.30
CA PRO A 860 -12.36 4.76 24.86
C PRO A 860 -11.78 5.80 25.82
N ALA A 861 -11.22 5.33 26.93
CA ALA A 861 -10.47 6.18 27.84
C ALA A 861 -9.05 6.37 27.31
N TYR A 862 -8.61 7.62 27.18
CA TYR A 862 -7.18 7.96 26.96
C TYR A 862 -6.25 7.32 28.00
N GLU A 863 -6.80 6.90 29.14
CA GLU A 863 -6.10 6.26 30.26
C GLU A 863 -5.83 4.75 30.05
N LEU A 864 -6.29 4.15 28.94
CA LEU A 864 -6.10 2.74 28.65
C LEU A 864 -5.32 2.56 27.34
N GLU A 865 -4.12 1.97 27.43
CA GLU A 865 -3.24 1.67 26.29
C GLU A 865 -3.85 0.66 25.27
N THR A 866 -4.98 0.01 25.61
CA THR A 866 -5.55 -1.12 24.86
C THR A 866 -6.66 -0.75 23.87
N SER A 867 -7.12 0.51 23.82
CA SER A 867 -8.15 0.93 22.86
C SER A 867 -7.53 1.36 21.54
N GLU A 868 -7.26 0.39 20.67
CA GLU A 868 -6.73 0.66 19.33
C GLU A 868 -7.82 1.17 18.38
N VAL A 869 -7.42 2.05 17.45
CA VAL A 869 -8.29 2.68 16.45
C VAL A 869 -9.11 1.68 15.59
N PRO A 870 -8.62 0.48 15.25
CA PRO A 870 -9.42 -0.52 14.53
C PRO A 870 -10.67 -1.01 15.29
N ASN A 871 -10.61 -1.11 16.63
CA ASN A 871 -11.72 -1.61 17.45
C ASN A 871 -12.92 -0.65 17.40
N VAL A 872 -12.63 0.65 17.47
CA VAL A 872 -13.61 1.74 17.32
C VAL A 872 -14.37 1.59 16.01
N ALA A 873 -13.65 1.36 14.91
CA ALA A 873 -14.24 1.27 13.59
C ALA A 873 -15.07 -0.01 13.41
N ARG A 874 -14.68 -1.12 14.03
CA ARG A 874 -15.53 -2.33 14.08
C ARG A 874 -16.86 -2.06 14.77
N VAL A 875 -16.83 -1.39 15.93
CA VAL A 875 -18.07 -1.03 16.64
C VAL A 875 -18.92 -0.06 15.82
N TYR A 876 -18.31 0.97 15.23
CA TYR A 876 -19.03 1.88 14.34
C TYR A 876 -19.72 1.15 13.18
N ASN A 877 -18.97 0.32 12.44
CA ASN A 877 -19.50 -0.40 11.28
C ASN A 877 -20.57 -1.42 11.70
N GLY A 878 -20.38 -2.09 12.85
CA GLY A 878 -21.38 -2.99 13.44
C GLY A 878 -22.68 -2.27 13.80
N LEU A 879 -22.59 -1.05 14.35
CA LEU A 879 -23.76 -0.22 14.64
C LEU A 879 -24.48 0.22 13.36
N VAL A 880 -23.76 0.66 12.33
CA VAL A 880 -24.38 1.01 11.03
C VAL A 880 -25.17 -0.19 10.50
N LYS A 881 -24.57 -1.38 10.51
CA LYS A 881 -25.24 -2.61 10.04
C LYS A 881 -26.48 -2.96 10.86
N ALA A 882 -26.40 -2.86 12.19
CA ALA A 882 -27.52 -3.14 13.06
C ALA A 882 -28.70 -2.17 12.84
N LEU A 883 -28.39 -0.87 12.65
CA LEU A 883 -29.40 0.15 12.33
C LEU A 883 -30.04 -0.10 10.96
N GLU A 884 -29.25 -0.44 9.94
CA GLU A 884 -29.78 -0.79 8.61
C GLU A 884 -30.75 -1.98 8.68
N ASN A 885 -30.51 -2.91 9.60
CA ASN A 885 -31.36 -4.07 9.86
C ASN A 885 -32.63 -3.76 10.67
N ASP A 886 -32.89 -2.50 11.03
CA ASP A 886 -33.98 -2.08 11.92
C ASP A 886 -33.88 -2.74 13.33
N GLU A 887 -32.67 -3.04 13.82
CA GLU A 887 -32.51 -3.73 15.11
C GLU A 887 -32.91 -2.85 16.32
N GLY A 888 -33.59 -3.46 17.30
CA GLY A 888 -34.05 -2.75 18.49
C GLY A 888 -32.91 -2.28 19.39
N MET A 889 -33.04 -1.10 20.02
CA MET A 889 -31.94 -0.50 20.80
C MET A 889 -31.43 -1.39 21.94
N ARG A 890 -32.35 -2.12 22.60
CA ARG A 890 -32.01 -3.07 23.69
C ARG A 890 -31.20 -4.25 23.17
N PHE A 891 -31.57 -4.75 21.99
CA PHE A 891 -30.85 -5.85 21.34
C PHE A 891 -29.46 -5.40 20.90
N ILE A 892 -29.35 -4.25 20.23
CA ILE A 892 -28.06 -3.64 19.84
C ILE A 892 -27.15 -3.46 21.06
N THR A 893 -27.67 -2.93 22.16
CA THR A 893 -26.88 -2.78 23.39
C THR A 893 -26.47 -4.10 24.00
N PHE A 894 -27.38 -5.06 24.08
CA PHE A 894 -27.09 -6.40 24.59
C PHE A 894 -25.96 -7.07 23.81
N GLN A 895 -26.01 -7.05 22.47
CA GLN A 895 -24.94 -7.58 21.62
C GLN A 895 -23.62 -6.85 21.85
N HIS A 896 -23.66 -5.53 21.93
CA HIS A 896 -22.47 -4.73 22.20
C HIS A 896 -21.82 -5.09 23.54
N MET A 897 -22.60 -5.21 24.62
CA MET A 897 -22.05 -5.51 25.95
C MET A 897 -21.36 -6.87 26.01
N MET A 898 -21.83 -7.85 25.24
CA MET A 898 -21.22 -9.18 25.13
C MET A 898 -20.04 -9.24 24.16
N SER A 899 -19.82 -8.19 23.35
CA SER A 899 -18.78 -8.20 22.32
C SER A 899 -17.37 -8.10 22.90
N GLU A 900 -16.41 -8.73 22.23
CA GLU A 900 -14.99 -8.59 22.55
C GLU A 900 -14.53 -7.12 22.49
N ASP A 901 -15.00 -6.35 21.50
CA ASP A 901 -14.68 -4.93 21.37
C ASP A 901 -15.09 -4.11 22.61
N ASN A 902 -16.24 -4.43 23.21
CA ASN A 902 -16.63 -3.84 24.49
C ASN A 902 -15.67 -4.22 25.62
N TRP A 903 -15.32 -5.51 25.73
CA TRP A 903 -14.46 -6.03 26.78
C TRP A 903 -13.00 -5.58 26.68
N ARG A 904 -12.48 -5.28 25.48
CA ARG A 904 -11.15 -4.66 25.26
C ARG A 904 -10.97 -3.31 25.97
N ARG A 905 -12.05 -2.69 26.42
CA ARG A 905 -12.05 -1.42 27.17
C ARG A 905 -11.91 -1.57 28.69
N PHE A 906 -11.98 -2.78 29.23
CA PHE A 906 -12.03 -3.00 30.68
C PHE A 906 -10.99 -4.03 31.12
N ARG A 907 -10.45 -3.85 32.33
CA ARG A 907 -9.38 -4.71 32.85
C ARG A 907 -9.90 -5.82 33.78
N SER A 908 -11.19 -5.81 34.10
CA SER A 908 -11.83 -6.79 34.99
C SER A 908 -13.36 -6.88 34.80
N PRO A 909 -14.00 -7.99 35.21
CA PRO A 909 -15.45 -8.11 35.32
C PRO A 909 -16.11 -7.02 36.16
N GLU A 910 -15.44 -6.60 37.23
CA GLU A 910 -15.93 -5.55 38.12
C GLU A 910 -16.00 -4.20 37.39
N ASP A 911 -14.95 -3.84 36.66
CA ASP A 911 -14.90 -2.60 35.90
C ASP A 911 -15.95 -2.59 34.79
N ASN A 912 -16.07 -3.69 34.04
CA ASN A 912 -17.08 -3.81 32.98
C ASN A 912 -18.51 -3.71 33.55
N GLY A 913 -18.82 -4.52 34.57
CA GLY A 913 -20.13 -4.54 35.20
C GLY A 913 -20.54 -3.19 35.79
N ARG A 914 -19.61 -2.51 36.48
CA ARG A 914 -19.80 -1.15 36.99
C ARG A 914 -20.14 -0.18 35.85
N GLU A 915 -19.34 -0.18 34.79
CA GLU A 915 -19.52 0.78 33.70
C GLU A 915 -20.82 0.52 32.92
N MET A 916 -21.24 -0.74 32.71
CA MET A 916 -22.51 -1.02 32.04
C MET A 916 -23.72 -0.55 32.87
N LEU A 917 -23.67 -0.73 34.19
CA LEU A 917 -24.67 -0.19 35.12
C LEU A 917 -24.70 1.34 35.06
N GLU A 918 -23.56 1.99 35.23
CA GLU A 918 -23.46 3.46 35.26
C GLU A 918 -23.84 4.11 33.93
N ILE A 919 -23.43 3.53 32.80
CA ILE A 919 -23.65 4.09 31.46
C ILE A 919 -25.12 3.97 31.07
N PHE A 920 -25.69 2.77 31.14
CA PHE A 920 -27.01 2.47 30.57
C PHE A 920 -28.16 2.63 31.56
N THR A 921 -27.94 2.49 32.86
CA THR A 921 -29.01 2.59 33.87
C THR A 921 -28.85 3.78 34.83
N LEU A 922 -27.71 4.48 34.78
CA LEU A 922 -27.34 5.54 35.75
C LEU A 922 -27.31 5.04 37.20
N ASP A 923 -27.13 3.74 37.39
CA ASP A 923 -27.03 3.14 38.69
C ASP A 923 -25.67 3.48 39.31
N ALA A 924 -25.73 4.21 40.42
CA ALA A 924 -24.56 4.64 41.20
C ALA A 924 -24.54 3.96 42.58
N ASP A 925 -25.36 2.93 42.80
CA ASP A 925 -25.31 2.13 44.02
C ASP A 925 -24.13 1.15 43.96
N ASP A 926 -23.04 1.51 44.64
CA ASP A 926 -21.83 0.69 44.73
C ASP A 926 -22.10 -0.72 45.28
N SER A 927 -23.25 -0.98 45.94
CA SER A 927 -23.60 -2.34 46.40
C SER A 927 -23.96 -3.30 45.27
N HIS A 928 -24.34 -2.79 44.09
CA HIS A 928 -24.61 -3.61 42.90
C HIS A 928 -23.34 -4.01 42.15
N VAL A 929 -22.24 -3.28 42.31
CA VAL A 929 -20.98 -3.56 41.61
C VAL A 929 -20.40 -4.95 41.95
N PRO A 930 -20.30 -5.36 43.23
CA PRO A 930 -19.87 -6.73 43.56
C PRO A 930 -20.81 -7.82 43.02
N LEU A 931 -22.10 -7.52 42.86
CA LEU A 931 -23.07 -8.47 42.30
C LEU A 931 -22.88 -8.62 40.79
N ALA A 932 -22.66 -7.51 40.08
CA ALA A 932 -22.31 -7.51 38.65
C ALA A 932 -20.96 -8.20 38.41
N ALA A 933 -19.94 -7.90 39.23
CA ALA A 933 -18.64 -8.55 39.18
C ALA A 933 -18.75 -10.07 39.39
N LYS A 934 -19.61 -10.50 40.33
CA LYS A 934 -19.90 -11.91 40.56
C LYS A 934 -20.61 -12.53 39.35
N ALA A 935 -21.61 -11.86 38.79
CA ALA A 935 -22.34 -12.36 37.61
C ALA A 935 -21.41 -12.58 36.41
N LEU A 936 -20.45 -11.67 36.21
CA LEU A 936 -19.47 -11.67 35.13
C LEU A 936 -18.14 -12.35 35.49
N GLN A 937 -18.02 -13.03 36.63
CA GLN A 937 -16.73 -13.49 37.17
C GLN A 937 -15.97 -14.48 36.27
N ASN A 938 -16.69 -15.17 35.37
CA ASN A 938 -16.15 -16.13 34.42
C ASN A 938 -15.81 -15.51 33.06
N TRP A 939 -16.05 -14.22 32.87
CA TRP A 939 -15.77 -13.49 31.66
C TRP A 939 -14.47 -12.72 31.85
N ARG A 940 -13.52 -12.82 30.93
CA ARG A 940 -12.32 -11.98 30.98
C ARG A 940 -11.75 -11.75 29.60
N LEU A 941 -11.01 -10.66 29.46
CA LEU A 941 -10.11 -10.51 28.33
C LEU A 941 -8.80 -11.24 28.65
N ASP A 942 -8.39 -12.14 27.77
CA ASP A 942 -7.10 -12.80 27.87
C ASP A 942 -5.96 -11.78 27.62
N PRO A 943 -5.01 -11.59 28.56
CA PRO A 943 -4.01 -10.53 28.43
C PRO A 943 -2.99 -10.73 27.29
N GLU A 944 -2.81 -11.95 26.81
CA GLU A 944 -1.80 -12.29 25.79
C GLU A 944 -2.38 -12.24 24.38
N SER A 945 -3.54 -12.86 24.17
CA SER A 945 -4.26 -12.89 22.88
C SER A 945 -5.21 -11.72 22.69
N ASN A 946 -5.55 -11.01 23.77
CA ASN A 946 -6.49 -9.89 23.77
C ASN A 946 -7.91 -10.31 23.34
N THR A 947 -8.27 -11.60 23.53
CA THR A 947 -9.56 -12.18 23.15
C THR A 947 -10.50 -12.34 24.35
N LEU A 948 -11.81 -12.32 24.12
CA LEU A 948 -12.80 -12.53 25.18
C LEU A 948 -12.96 -14.03 25.49
N VAL A 949 -12.66 -14.42 26.72
CA VAL A 949 -12.83 -15.79 27.23
C VAL A 949 -14.02 -15.83 28.18
N VAL A 950 -14.95 -16.75 27.90
CA VAL A 950 -16.12 -17.05 28.75
C VAL A 950 -16.02 -18.48 29.27
N GLU A 951 -15.72 -18.63 30.56
CA GLU A 951 -15.49 -19.94 31.17
C GLU A 951 -16.79 -20.69 31.54
N LEU A 952 -16.73 -22.03 31.45
CA LEU A 952 -17.84 -22.92 31.80
C LEU A 952 -18.18 -22.87 33.31
N ASN A 953 -19.45 -23.11 33.63
CA ASN A 953 -20.05 -23.09 34.99
C ASN A 953 -20.23 -21.68 35.58
N GLU A 954 -21.07 -20.88 34.92
CA GLU A 954 -21.49 -19.58 35.45
C GLU A 954 -22.31 -19.75 36.74
N ASN A 955 -21.90 -18.99 37.77
CA ASN A 955 -22.49 -18.79 39.10
C ASN A 955 -23.16 -20.02 39.77
N ILE A 956 -22.46 -20.59 40.74
CA ILE A 956 -22.96 -21.69 41.60
C ILE A 956 -24.08 -21.23 42.56
N GLU A 957 -24.17 -19.94 42.83
CA GLU A 957 -25.11 -19.33 43.77
C GLU A 957 -25.96 -18.27 43.05
N PRO A 958 -27.30 -18.31 43.13
CA PRO A 958 -28.18 -17.33 42.49
C PRO A 958 -27.86 -15.88 42.93
N ILE A 959 -27.92 -14.94 41.98
CA ILE A 959 -27.64 -13.52 42.22
C ILE A 959 -28.93 -12.72 42.00
N GLU A 960 -29.35 -11.97 43.01
CA GLU A 960 -30.54 -11.12 42.90
C GLU A 960 -30.16 -9.71 42.44
N LEU A 961 -30.57 -9.33 41.23
CA LEU A 961 -30.36 -8.00 40.67
C LEU A 961 -31.50 -7.68 39.67
N PHE A 962 -31.82 -6.41 39.48
CA PHE A 962 -32.94 -5.97 38.62
C PHE A 962 -34.32 -6.58 38.96
N GLY A 963 -34.49 -7.10 40.19
CA GLY A 963 -35.72 -7.75 40.63
C GLY A 963 -35.91 -9.17 40.04
N THR A 964 -34.84 -9.78 39.56
CA THR A 964 -34.81 -11.13 39.00
C THR A 964 -33.60 -11.91 39.54
N THR A 965 -33.64 -13.22 39.35
CA THR A 965 -32.57 -14.14 39.75
C THR A 965 -31.67 -14.43 38.55
N LEU A 966 -30.42 -13.97 38.62
CA LEU A 966 -29.39 -14.18 37.61
C LEU A 966 -28.57 -15.43 37.93
N PHE A 967 -28.30 -16.22 36.90
CA PHE A 967 -27.45 -17.41 36.96
C PHE A 967 -26.21 -17.26 36.08
N ALA A 968 -26.26 -16.37 35.09
CA ALA A 968 -25.23 -16.19 34.08
C ALA A 968 -24.82 -14.72 33.88
N GLY A 969 -23.65 -14.50 33.30
CA GLY A 969 -23.22 -13.18 32.84
C GLY A 969 -24.11 -12.67 31.71
N VAL A 970 -24.59 -13.58 30.86
CA VAL A 970 -25.59 -13.28 29.83
C VAL A 970 -26.90 -12.78 30.44
N ASP A 971 -27.38 -13.43 31.52
CA ASP A 971 -28.59 -13.01 32.23
C ASP A 971 -28.44 -11.58 32.75
N PHE A 972 -27.27 -11.24 33.32
CA PHE A 972 -26.99 -9.89 33.80
C PHE A 972 -27.18 -8.84 32.69
N TYR A 973 -26.55 -9.04 31.54
CA TYR A 973 -26.65 -8.10 30.42
C TYR A 973 -28.05 -8.04 29.84
N GLN A 974 -28.73 -9.18 29.71
CA GLN A 974 -30.08 -9.27 29.19
C GLN A 974 -31.07 -8.55 30.11
N GLU A 975 -31.00 -8.77 31.41
CA GLU A 975 -31.91 -8.16 32.38
C GLU A 975 -31.60 -6.67 32.61
N LEU A 976 -30.34 -6.27 32.49
CA LEU A 976 -29.95 -4.85 32.48
C LEU A 976 -30.66 -4.10 31.37
N VAL A 977 -30.60 -4.59 30.11
CA VAL A 977 -31.25 -3.90 28.99
C VAL A 977 -32.76 -4.03 28.99
N LYS A 978 -33.34 -5.02 29.68
CA LYS A 978 -34.81 -5.13 29.88
C LYS A 978 -35.32 -4.20 30.96
N SER A 979 -34.47 -3.82 31.92
CA SER A 979 -34.88 -2.98 33.04
C SER A 979 -35.56 -1.69 32.57
N ASP A 980 -36.50 -1.19 33.37
CA ASP A 980 -37.15 0.10 33.12
C ASP A 980 -36.14 1.27 33.17
N ALA A 981 -35.02 1.08 33.89
CA ALA A 981 -33.96 2.07 34.02
C ALA A 981 -33.16 2.27 32.71
N PHE A 982 -33.12 1.26 31.84
CA PHE A 982 -32.34 1.30 30.60
C PHE A 982 -32.74 2.44 29.66
N ILE A 983 -34.04 2.54 29.30
CA ILE A 983 -34.50 3.61 28.39
C ILE A 983 -34.21 4.97 29.00
N PHE A 984 -34.44 5.14 30.30
CA PHE A 984 -34.17 6.39 31.00
C PHE A 984 -32.68 6.74 30.97
N GLY A 985 -31.79 5.83 31.34
CA GLY A 985 -30.35 6.06 31.37
C GLY A 985 -29.79 6.34 29.98
N ALA A 986 -30.16 5.53 28.98
CA ALA A 986 -29.76 5.74 27.60
C ALA A 986 -30.23 7.09 27.05
N THR A 987 -31.51 7.42 27.25
CA THR A 987 -32.08 8.71 26.83
C THR A 987 -31.38 9.87 27.53
N LYS A 988 -31.15 9.77 28.84
CA LYS A 988 -30.54 10.84 29.64
C LYS A 988 -29.13 11.16 29.17
N ARG A 989 -28.33 10.15 28.80
CA ARG A 989 -26.97 10.35 28.27
C ARG A 989 -27.00 11.11 26.94
N LEU A 990 -27.92 10.76 26.04
CA LEU A 990 -28.10 11.49 24.78
C LEU A 990 -28.64 12.90 25.00
N VAL A 991 -29.60 13.09 25.91
CA VAL A 991 -30.08 14.42 26.28
C VAL A 991 -28.97 15.28 26.88
N ASP A 992 -28.13 14.73 27.77
CA ASP A 992 -26.98 15.43 28.33
C ASP A 992 -25.98 15.85 27.24
N HIS A 993 -25.81 15.02 26.21
CA HIS A 993 -24.96 15.32 25.08
C HIS A 993 -25.48 16.50 24.23
N PHE A 994 -26.78 16.52 23.88
CA PHE A 994 -27.36 17.58 23.06
C PHE A 994 -27.72 18.85 23.84
N PHE A 995 -27.92 18.76 25.14
CA PHE A 995 -28.37 19.87 26.01
C PHE A 995 -27.35 20.20 27.12
N PHE A 996 -26.05 19.97 26.90
CA PHE A 996 -24.98 20.14 27.90
C PHE A 996 -24.93 21.53 28.58
N ASN A 997 -25.40 22.58 27.90
CA ASN A 997 -25.49 23.95 28.38
C ASN A 997 -26.81 24.27 29.13
N SER A 998 -27.76 23.34 29.11
CA SER A 998 -29.06 23.48 29.76
C SER A 998 -28.99 23.01 31.21
N ASP A 999 -29.83 23.58 32.07
CA ASP A 999 -29.88 23.16 33.46
C ASP A 999 -30.36 21.70 33.61
N THR A 1000 -30.03 21.10 34.75
CA THR A 1000 -30.34 19.69 35.03
C THR A 1000 -31.85 19.41 35.09
N ALA A 1001 -32.67 20.39 35.49
CA ALA A 1001 -34.12 20.23 35.59
C ALA A 1001 -34.76 20.12 34.20
N LEU A 1002 -34.38 21.01 33.27
CA LEU A 1002 -34.81 20.96 31.88
C LEU A 1002 -34.38 19.68 31.19
N ARG A 1003 -33.11 19.26 31.37
CA ARG A 1003 -32.62 17.97 30.82
C ARG A 1003 -33.42 16.78 31.34
N THR A 1004 -33.78 16.78 32.63
CA THR A 1004 -34.62 15.73 33.22
C THR A 1004 -36.04 15.76 32.65
N GLN A 1005 -36.63 16.95 32.44
CA GLN A 1005 -37.95 17.09 31.82
C GLN A 1005 -37.96 16.55 30.39
N ILE A 1006 -36.95 16.91 29.58
CA ILE A 1006 -36.80 16.43 28.19
C ILE A 1006 -36.65 14.91 28.19
N THR A 1007 -35.80 14.37 29.08
CA THR A 1007 -35.61 12.92 29.23
C THR A 1007 -36.93 12.22 29.53
N ASN A 1008 -37.67 12.70 30.54
CA ASN A 1008 -38.96 12.12 30.91
C ASN A 1008 -39.99 12.15 29.77
N ALA A 1009 -40.02 13.25 28.99
CA ALA A 1009 -40.89 13.35 27.84
C ALA A 1009 -40.55 12.28 26.79
N ILE A 1010 -39.28 12.15 26.40
CA ILE A 1010 -38.85 11.13 25.43
C ILE A 1010 -39.14 9.71 25.93
N VAL A 1011 -38.80 9.41 27.19
CA VAL A 1011 -39.05 8.10 27.81
C VAL A 1011 -40.55 7.77 27.81
N SER A 1012 -41.42 8.76 28.02
CA SER A 1012 -42.88 8.57 28.00
C SER A 1012 -43.44 8.21 26.61
N SER A 1013 -42.67 8.45 25.54
CA SER A 1013 -43.00 7.96 24.19
C SER A 1013 -42.79 6.46 24.04
N ASN A 1014 -42.12 5.80 25.01
CA ASN A 1014 -41.70 4.41 24.98
C ASN A 1014 -40.89 4.04 23.72
N PRO A 1015 -39.76 4.74 23.45
CA PRO A 1015 -38.93 4.45 22.30
C PRO A 1015 -38.22 3.10 22.48
N GLU A 1016 -38.13 2.34 21.39
CA GLU A 1016 -37.44 1.05 21.35
C GLU A 1016 -36.34 1.01 20.26
N SER A 1017 -36.09 2.15 19.58
CA SER A 1017 -34.98 2.34 18.65
C SER A 1017 -34.12 3.56 19.05
N TRP A 1018 -32.85 3.54 18.67
CA TRP A 1018 -31.95 4.69 18.87
C TRP A 1018 -32.38 5.90 18.04
N GLU A 1019 -32.90 5.64 16.84
CA GLU A 1019 -33.43 6.65 15.94
C GLU A 1019 -34.60 7.41 16.55
N ASP A 1020 -35.53 6.75 17.25
CA ASP A 1020 -36.68 7.39 17.88
C ASP A 1020 -36.27 8.41 18.94
N ILE A 1021 -35.25 8.10 19.75
CA ILE A 1021 -34.71 9.03 20.76
C ILE A 1021 -34.07 10.23 20.07
N LEU A 1022 -33.22 9.98 19.07
CA LEU A 1022 -32.48 11.04 18.40
C LEU A 1022 -33.38 11.93 17.53
N LYS A 1023 -34.35 11.35 16.78
CA LYS A 1023 -35.37 12.09 16.02
C LYS A 1023 -36.16 13.00 16.95
N GLN A 1024 -36.62 12.49 18.11
CA GLN A 1024 -37.32 13.32 19.09
C GLN A 1024 -36.48 14.49 19.59
N ILE A 1025 -35.18 14.29 19.82
CA ILE A 1025 -34.26 15.35 20.24
C ILE A 1025 -34.11 16.39 19.12
N VAL A 1026 -33.64 15.99 17.94
CA VAL A 1026 -33.19 16.93 16.90
C VAL A 1026 -34.33 17.68 16.21
N PHE A 1027 -35.55 17.13 16.20
CA PHE A 1027 -36.75 17.78 15.67
C PHE A 1027 -37.61 18.48 16.74
N SER A 1028 -37.20 18.46 18.02
CA SER A 1028 -37.97 19.14 19.08
C SER A 1028 -37.91 20.67 18.98
N GLU A 1029 -38.97 21.33 19.44
CA GLU A 1029 -38.96 22.79 19.63
C GLU A 1029 -37.89 23.23 20.65
N GLU A 1030 -37.71 22.45 21.72
CA GLU A 1030 -36.72 22.72 22.75
C GLU A 1030 -35.31 22.76 22.14
N TYR A 1031 -34.99 21.76 21.32
CA TYR A 1031 -33.71 21.71 20.64
C TYR A 1031 -33.59 22.82 19.61
N LEU A 1032 -34.51 22.92 18.65
CA LEU A 1032 -34.34 23.81 17.50
C LEU A 1032 -34.47 25.30 17.86
N LEU A 1033 -35.47 25.67 18.66
CA LEU A 1033 -35.80 27.07 18.94
C LEU A 1033 -35.16 27.62 20.21
N ARG A 1034 -34.90 26.78 21.23
CA ARG A 1034 -34.58 27.25 22.58
C ARG A 1034 -33.18 26.90 23.06
N ASN A 1035 -32.58 25.84 22.52
CA ASN A 1035 -31.21 25.48 22.85
C ASN A 1035 -30.21 26.37 22.08
N ASN A 1036 -29.39 27.14 22.80
CA ASN A 1036 -28.44 28.07 22.19
C ASN A 1036 -27.00 27.50 22.08
N ARG A 1037 -26.81 26.18 22.15
CA ARG A 1037 -25.49 25.55 22.08
C ARG A 1037 -24.70 25.98 20.85
N ALA A 1038 -23.38 25.94 20.98
CA ALA A 1038 -22.47 26.07 19.84
C ALA A 1038 -22.54 24.82 18.95
N LYS A 1039 -22.22 25.01 17.67
CA LYS A 1039 -22.01 23.89 16.75
C LYS A 1039 -20.70 23.19 17.10
N LYS A 1040 -20.68 21.87 16.93
CA LYS A 1040 -19.44 21.09 16.97
C LYS A 1040 -18.60 21.37 15.72
N ALA A 1041 -17.34 20.96 15.76
CA ALA A 1041 -16.45 21.09 14.61
C ALA A 1041 -16.97 20.33 13.39
N GLU A 1042 -17.50 19.14 13.58
CA GLU A 1042 -18.10 18.28 12.55
C GLU A 1042 -19.34 18.91 11.94
N GLU A 1043 -20.23 19.45 12.78
CA GLU A 1043 -21.47 20.12 12.33
C GLU A 1043 -21.17 21.33 11.46
N THR A 1044 -20.13 22.09 11.81
CA THR A 1044 -19.67 23.23 11.02
C THR A 1044 -18.95 22.76 9.74
N PHE A 1045 -18.02 21.81 9.85
CA PHE A 1045 -17.23 21.35 8.71
C PHE A 1045 -18.11 20.72 7.63
N PHE A 1046 -18.88 19.67 7.95
CA PHE A 1046 -19.68 18.96 6.97
C PHE A 1046 -20.82 19.82 6.41
N SER A 1047 -21.36 20.77 7.19
CA SER A 1047 -22.34 21.72 6.67
C SER A 1047 -21.71 22.69 5.65
N LEU A 1048 -20.54 23.25 5.95
CA LEU A 1048 -19.83 24.15 5.03
C LEU A 1048 -19.35 23.40 3.78
N ASP A 1049 -18.90 22.16 3.94
CA ASP A 1049 -18.49 21.26 2.86
C ASP A 1049 -19.55 21.19 1.75
N LYS A 1050 -20.81 20.94 2.10
CA LYS A 1050 -21.93 20.89 1.15
C LYS A 1050 -22.31 22.26 0.61
N LYS A 1051 -22.42 23.28 1.47
CA LYS A 1051 -22.90 24.61 1.07
C LYS A 1051 -21.95 25.35 0.14
N LEU A 1052 -20.65 25.09 0.27
CA LEU A 1052 -19.60 25.72 -0.52
C LEU A 1052 -19.19 24.86 -1.73
N ASP A 1053 -19.86 23.72 -1.94
CA ASP A 1053 -19.47 22.72 -2.95
C ASP A 1053 -17.96 22.44 -2.87
N TYR A 1054 -17.50 22.16 -1.65
CA TYR A 1054 -16.08 22.14 -1.34
C TYR A 1054 -15.37 21.00 -2.08
N GLN A 1055 -14.27 21.34 -2.75
CA GLN A 1055 -13.48 20.40 -3.50
C GLN A 1055 -12.43 19.78 -2.59
N HIS A 1056 -12.54 18.47 -2.41
CA HIS A 1056 -11.63 17.69 -1.62
C HIS A 1056 -10.31 17.46 -2.35
N PHE A 1057 -9.26 17.43 -1.57
CA PHE A 1057 -7.97 16.83 -1.92
C PHE A 1057 -7.71 15.66 -1.00
N TYR A 1058 -6.86 14.71 -1.40
CA TYR A 1058 -6.67 13.47 -0.67
C TYR A 1058 -6.50 13.66 0.86
N GLN A 1059 -5.73 14.65 1.33
CA GLN A 1059 -5.55 14.88 2.77
C GLN A 1059 -6.73 15.54 3.51
N THR A 1060 -7.87 15.82 2.89
CA THR A 1060 -8.94 16.66 3.49
C THR A 1060 -9.49 16.07 4.78
N ALA A 1061 -9.92 14.80 4.76
CA ALA A 1061 -10.46 14.12 5.94
C ALA A 1061 -9.39 13.86 7.00
N TYR A 1062 -8.16 13.52 6.58
CA TYR A 1062 -7.01 13.37 7.48
C TYR A 1062 -6.68 14.68 8.22
N ASN A 1063 -6.66 15.80 7.49
CA ASN A 1063 -6.42 17.12 8.06
C ASN A 1063 -7.55 17.51 9.02
N PHE A 1064 -8.80 17.22 8.67
CA PHE A 1064 -9.93 17.48 9.58
C PHE A 1064 -9.77 16.70 10.90
N ARG A 1065 -9.55 15.38 10.80
CA ARG A 1065 -9.28 14.50 11.95
C ARG A 1065 -8.11 15.00 12.80
N SER A 1066 -7.00 15.37 12.18
CA SER A 1066 -5.82 15.89 12.87
C SER A 1066 -6.12 17.19 13.62
N ASN A 1067 -6.94 18.08 13.04
CA ASN A 1067 -7.36 19.30 13.72
C ASN A 1067 -8.30 19.02 14.89
N LEU A 1068 -9.19 18.02 14.78
CA LEU A 1068 -9.99 17.56 15.92
C LEU A 1068 -9.10 17.08 17.08
N GLU A 1069 -8.00 16.39 16.79
CA GLU A 1069 -7.03 16.01 17.83
C GLU A 1069 -6.35 17.21 18.48
N LEU A 1070 -5.93 18.20 17.69
CA LEU A 1070 -5.33 19.44 18.17
C LEU A 1070 -6.30 20.31 18.99
N MET A 1071 -7.60 20.06 18.87
CA MET A 1071 -8.65 20.68 19.67
C MET A 1071 -8.99 19.90 20.94
N HIS A 1072 -8.36 18.75 21.16
CA HIS A 1072 -8.77 17.76 22.16
C HIS A 1072 -10.22 17.28 21.98
N GLN A 1073 -10.65 17.21 20.73
CA GLN A 1073 -11.96 16.76 20.28
C GLN A 1073 -11.87 15.58 19.30
N ALA A 1074 -10.72 14.90 19.28
CA ALA A 1074 -10.49 13.70 18.49
C ALA A 1074 -11.68 12.75 18.60
N THR A 1075 -12.39 12.64 17.48
CA THR A 1075 -13.51 11.75 17.25
C THR A 1075 -13.20 10.34 17.77
N MET A 1076 -14.08 9.80 18.63
CA MET A 1076 -14.02 8.44 19.18
C MET A 1076 -12.74 8.13 19.99
N LYS A 1077 -12.03 9.14 20.51
CA LYS A 1077 -10.76 8.95 21.25
C LYS A 1077 -10.86 9.24 22.76
N TYR A 1078 -11.86 10.02 23.18
CA TYR A 1078 -11.97 10.50 24.56
C TYR A 1078 -13.16 9.89 25.29
N LYS A 1079 -12.97 9.58 26.59
CA LYS A 1079 -14.02 9.06 27.48
C LYS A 1079 -15.16 10.09 27.62
N LEU A 1080 -16.38 9.57 27.66
CA LEU A 1080 -17.65 10.19 28.02
C LEU A 1080 -17.48 11.55 28.72
N GLY A 1081 -17.95 12.62 28.07
CA GLY A 1081 -18.30 13.85 28.77
C GLY A 1081 -17.14 14.71 29.29
N LYS A 1082 -16.07 14.95 28.52
CA LYS A 1082 -15.38 16.25 28.67
C LYS A 1082 -16.32 17.34 28.15
N LEU A 1083 -16.91 18.05 29.12
CA LEU A 1083 -18.22 18.72 29.09
C LEU A 1083 -18.44 19.85 28.08
N ASP A 1084 -17.45 20.25 27.28
CA ASP A 1084 -17.63 21.35 26.33
C ASP A 1084 -17.27 20.86 24.91
N PRO A 1085 -18.27 20.71 24.00
CA PRO A 1085 -18.07 20.33 22.60
C PRO A 1085 -17.46 21.46 21.76
N VAL A 1086 -16.84 22.44 22.41
CA VAL A 1086 -16.16 23.59 21.82
C VAL A 1086 -14.70 23.59 22.29
N PRO A 1087 -13.78 24.25 21.55
CA PRO A 1087 -12.39 24.37 21.97
C PRO A 1087 -12.25 24.76 23.44
N LEU A 1088 -11.49 23.97 24.19
CA LEU A 1088 -11.38 24.08 25.65
C LEU A 1088 -10.44 25.19 26.11
N ASP A 1089 -9.63 25.72 25.19
CA ASP A 1089 -8.61 26.72 25.45
C ASP A 1089 -8.27 27.53 24.18
N THR A 1090 -7.50 28.60 24.34
CA THR A 1090 -7.11 29.51 23.27
C THR A 1090 -6.33 28.84 22.14
N LEU A 1091 -5.49 27.83 22.43
CA LEU A 1091 -4.71 27.12 21.42
C LEU A 1091 -5.61 26.19 20.60
N SER A 1092 -6.46 25.42 21.28
CA SER A 1092 -7.49 24.60 20.64
C SER A 1092 -8.38 25.45 19.70
N PHE A 1093 -8.77 26.65 20.14
CA PHE A 1093 -9.54 27.56 19.30
C PHE A 1093 -8.72 28.08 18.12
N ALA A 1094 -7.47 28.51 18.34
CA ALA A 1094 -6.61 29.02 17.27
C ALA A 1094 -6.38 27.98 16.17
N ASN A 1095 -6.21 26.70 16.53
CA ASN A 1095 -6.07 25.61 15.56
C ASN A 1095 -7.36 25.44 14.73
N TYR A 1096 -8.52 25.38 15.37
CA TYR A 1096 -9.80 25.26 14.69
C TYR A 1096 -10.12 26.45 13.78
N HIS A 1097 -9.94 27.66 14.31
CA HIS A 1097 -10.11 28.92 13.58
C HIS A 1097 -9.23 28.96 12.34
N LYS A 1098 -7.94 28.63 12.50
CA LYS A 1098 -6.99 28.57 11.40
C LYS A 1098 -7.43 27.56 10.35
N TYR A 1099 -7.86 26.36 10.76
CA TYR A 1099 -8.31 25.33 9.83
C TYR A 1099 -9.52 25.80 9.00
N ILE A 1100 -10.61 26.22 9.65
CA ILE A 1100 -11.82 26.69 8.95
C ILE A 1100 -11.50 27.89 8.07
N ARG A 1101 -10.77 28.88 8.58
CA ARG A 1101 -10.44 30.08 7.82
C ARG A 1101 -9.54 29.78 6.61
N GLU A 1102 -8.38 29.16 6.83
CA GLU A 1102 -7.33 29.02 5.80
C GLU A 1102 -7.59 27.87 4.84
N THR A 1103 -8.31 26.84 5.28
CA THR A 1103 -8.54 25.62 4.50
C THR A 1103 -9.93 25.59 3.87
N ILE A 1104 -10.96 26.06 4.58
CA ILE A 1104 -12.35 25.98 4.11
C ILE A 1104 -12.81 27.28 3.44
N LEU A 1105 -12.71 28.43 4.12
CA LEU A 1105 -13.34 29.67 3.67
C LEU A 1105 -12.49 30.51 2.71
N THR A 1106 -11.19 30.66 2.95
CA THR A 1106 -10.37 31.66 2.20
C THR A 1106 -9.67 31.11 0.97
N ARG A 1107 -9.73 29.79 0.77
CA ARG A 1107 -9.09 29.08 -0.32
C ARG A 1107 -10.11 28.68 -1.38
N LYS A 1108 -9.87 29.12 -2.61
CA LYS A 1108 -10.66 28.80 -3.80
C LYS A 1108 -10.03 27.60 -4.51
N ALA A 1109 -10.85 26.63 -4.91
CA ALA A 1109 -10.41 25.52 -5.76
C ALA A 1109 -10.10 26.01 -7.18
N ASN A 1110 -8.99 25.52 -7.75
CA ASN A 1110 -8.59 25.75 -9.12
C ASN A 1110 -8.77 24.48 -9.95
N LEU A 1111 -9.84 24.43 -10.75
CA LEU A 1111 -10.25 23.25 -11.51
C LEU A 1111 -9.50 23.09 -12.84
N THR A 1112 -8.64 24.04 -13.22
CA THR A 1112 -8.01 24.11 -14.55
C THR A 1112 -6.59 23.54 -14.62
N TYR A 1113 -5.94 23.24 -13.48
CA TYR A 1113 -4.60 22.65 -13.44
C TYR A 1113 -4.69 21.13 -13.28
N ILE A 1114 -4.33 20.40 -14.33
CA ILE A 1114 -4.37 18.93 -14.37
C ILE A 1114 -2.96 18.31 -14.17
N ASP A 1115 -1.89 18.98 -14.61
CA ASP A 1115 -0.57 18.32 -14.78
C ASP A 1115 0.66 18.98 -14.12
N ASP A 1116 0.56 19.65 -12.96
CA ASP A 1116 1.79 20.18 -12.34
C ASP A 1116 1.81 20.17 -10.81
N TYR A 1117 3.04 20.09 -10.29
CA TYR A 1117 3.62 19.87 -8.96
C TYR A 1117 2.96 20.52 -7.71
N GLN A 1118 1.74 21.08 -7.79
CA GLN A 1118 1.03 21.78 -6.71
C GLN A 1118 -0.47 21.39 -6.68
N ASN A 1119 -0.77 20.10 -6.45
CA ASN A 1119 -2.13 19.60 -6.21
C ASN A 1119 -2.87 20.35 -5.06
N TRP A 1120 -2.15 21.12 -4.24
CA TRP A 1120 -2.72 22.09 -3.29
C TRP A 1120 -3.71 23.06 -3.95
N SER A 1121 -3.58 23.40 -5.22
CA SER A 1121 -4.53 24.33 -5.85
C SER A 1121 -5.93 23.75 -6.09
N LYS A 1122 -6.12 22.41 -6.02
CA LYS A 1122 -7.43 21.74 -6.25
C LYS A 1122 -8.40 21.82 -5.06
N GLN A 1123 -7.89 22.08 -3.84
CA GLN A 1123 -8.71 22.11 -2.62
C GLN A 1123 -9.27 23.50 -2.33
N GLY A 1124 -10.55 23.58 -1.94
CA GLY A 1124 -11.21 24.84 -1.57
C GLY A 1124 -12.68 24.86 -1.97
N TRP A 1125 -13.36 25.99 -1.75
CA TRP A 1125 -14.72 26.16 -2.28
C TRP A 1125 -14.70 26.19 -3.82
N SER A 1126 -15.73 25.57 -4.43
CA SER A 1126 -15.86 25.44 -5.88
C SER A 1126 -16.31 26.75 -6.52
N PRO A 1127 -15.82 27.12 -7.72
CA PRO A 1127 -16.36 28.27 -8.46
C PRO A 1127 -17.89 28.20 -8.70
N ASN A 1128 -18.48 26.99 -8.70
CA ASN A 1128 -19.92 26.79 -8.87
C ASN A 1128 -20.74 27.28 -7.67
N PHE A 1129 -20.14 27.39 -6.48
CA PHE A 1129 -20.77 27.95 -5.29
C PHE A 1129 -21.34 29.35 -5.55
N VAL A 1130 -20.61 30.17 -6.32
CA VAL A 1130 -20.98 31.55 -6.66
C VAL A 1130 -21.17 31.72 -8.16
N SER A 1131 -21.65 30.71 -8.88
CA SER A 1131 -21.97 30.88 -10.31
C SER A 1131 -23.07 31.93 -10.51
N PHE A 1132 -23.10 32.58 -11.68
CA PHE A 1132 -24.00 33.72 -11.94
C PHE A 1132 -25.49 33.37 -11.87
N ASP A 1133 -25.87 32.10 -11.95
CA ASP A 1133 -27.24 31.60 -11.74
C ASP A 1133 -27.62 31.48 -10.25
N LYS A 1134 -26.67 31.65 -9.32
CA LYS A 1134 -26.90 31.50 -7.88
C LYS A 1134 -27.31 32.79 -7.18
N PHE A 1135 -27.20 33.93 -7.84
CA PHE A 1135 -27.60 35.23 -7.28
C PHE A 1135 -28.19 36.11 -8.39
N ASP A 1136 -28.89 37.17 -8.00
CA ASP A 1136 -29.52 38.08 -8.96
C ASP A 1136 -28.47 38.97 -9.64
N TYR A 1137 -27.90 38.48 -10.75
CA TYR A 1137 -26.95 39.25 -11.54
C TYR A 1137 -27.66 40.10 -12.60
N ASN A 1138 -27.63 41.42 -12.42
CA ASN A 1138 -28.14 42.40 -13.38
C ASN A 1138 -27.21 43.61 -13.51
N GLN A 1139 -26.68 43.82 -14.72
CA GLN A 1139 -25.75 44.92 -15.02
C GLN A 1139 -26.37 46.31 -14.88
N GLU A 1140 -27.70 46.44 -15.01
CA GLU A 1140 -28.41 47.71 -14.85
C GLU A 1140 -28.56 48.12 -13.38
N THR A 1141 -28.42 47.16 -12.46
CA THR A 1141 -28.55 47.34 -11.02
C THR A 1141 -27.33 46.73 -10.29
N PRO A 1142 -26.13 47.34 -10.41
CA PRO A 1142 -24.89 46.79 -9.88
C PRO A 1142 -24.88 46.60 -8.36
N ILE A 1143 -25.49 47.54 -7.62
CA ILE A 1143 -25.53 47.52 -6.16
C ILE A 1143 -26.41 46.36 -5.68
N GLU A 1144 -27.58 46.19 -6.29
CA GLU A 1144 -28.51 45.09 -6.02
C GLU A 1144 -27.86 43.74 -6.33
N SER A 1145 -27.09 43.65 -7.42
CA SER A 1145 -26.36 42.44 -7.78
C SER A 1145 -25.27 42.08 -6.76
N ILE A 1146 -24.49 43.08 -6.30
CA ILE A 1146 -23.49 42.90 -5.25
C ILE A 1146 -24.16 42.48 -3.94
N ASN A 1147 -25.29 43.10 -3.58
CA ASN A 1147 -26.05 42.72 -2.38
C ASN A 1147 -26.53 41.27 -2.46
N SER A 1148 -27.04 40.84 -3.62
CA SER A 1148 -27.51 39.47 -3.83
C SER A 1148 -26.36 38.46 -3.67
N LEU A 1149 -25.18 38.73 -4.25
CA LEU A 1149 -23.98 37.91 -4.06
C LEU A 1149 -23.51 37.86 -2.60
N ILE A 1150 -23.43 39.01 -1.92
CA ILE A 1150 -23.03 39.06 -0.50
C ILE A 1150 -24.01 38.26 0.36
N ASN A 1151 -25.32 38.45 0.14
CA ASN A 1151 -26.36 37.72 0.87
C ASN A 1151 -26.30 36.22 0.62
N LEU A 1152 -26.03 35.76 -0.61
CA LEU A 1152 -25.79 34.34 -0.91
C LEU A 1152 -24.65 33.78 -0.04
N ILE A 1153 -23.53 34.51 0.06
CA ILE A 1153 -22.35 34.07 0.83
C ILE A 1153 -22.66 34.04 2.33
N PHE A 1154 -23.32 35.07 2.87
CA PHE A 1154 -23.73 35.10 4.28
C PHE A 1154 -24.72 33.98 4.61
N LYS A 1155 -25.73 33.74 3.77
CA LYS A 1155 -26.69 32.64 3.96
C LYS A 1155 -25.98 31.29 3.99
N SER A 1156 -25.03 31.10 3.07
CA SER A 1156 -24.30 29.84 2.91
C SER A 1156 -23.30 29.54 4.02
N THR A 1157 -22.91 30.52 4.84
CA THR A 1157 -21.85 30.34 5.84
C THR A 1157 -22.30 30.59 7.27
N VAL A 1158 -23.18 31.56 7.51
CA VAL A 1158 -23.66 31.96 8.84
C VAL A 1158 -25.19 32.03 8.96
N ALA A 1159 -25.91 31.48 7.97
CA ALA A 1159 -27.37 31.29 8.01
C ALA A 1159 -28.20 32.57 8.25
N ARG A 1160 -27.71 33.71 7.81
CA ARG A 1160 -28.45 34.99 7.78
C ARG A 1160 -28.07 35.79 6.53
N ILE A 1161 -28.75 36.90 6.27
CA ILE A 1161 -28.31 37.88 5.28
C ILE A 1161 -27.33 38.89 5.90
N ALA A 1162 -26.62 39.64 5.07
CA ALA A 1162 -25.79 40.73 5.55
C ALA A 1162 -26.67 41.87 6.09
N THR A 1163 -26.23 42.49 7.18
CA THR A 1163 -26.85 43.69 7.74
C THR A 1163 -26.59 44.91 6.85
N ASP A 1164 -27.41 45.95 6.96
CA ASP A 1164 -27.22 47.20 6.19
C ASP A 1164 -25.81 47.79 6.37
N LYS A 1165 -25.23 47.68 7.57
CA LYS A 1165 -23.87 48.15 7.87
C LYS A 1165 -22.79 47.29 7.21
N GLU A 1166 -23.00 45.97 7.16
CA GLU A 1166 -22.09 45.06 6.45
C GLU A 1166 -22.17 45.33 4.94
N LEU A 1167 -23.37 45.53 4.38
CA LEU A 1167 -23.55 45.91 2.98
C LEU A 1167 -22.86 47.26 2.68
N GLU A 1168 -23.07 48.28 3.51
CA GLU A 1168 -22.41 49.59 3.36
C GLU A 1168 -20.88 49.48 3.45
N LEU A 1169 -20.37 48.66 4.37
CA LEU A 1169 -18.93 48.37 4.48
C LEU A 1169 -18.38 47.76 3.19
N PHE A 1170 -19.07 46.75 2.65
CA PHE A 1170 -18.63 46.09 1.41
C PHE A 1170 -18.77 47.01 0.20
N HIS A 1171 -19.82 47.84 0.12
CA HIS A 1171 -19.93 48.88 -0.91
C HIS A 1171 -18.73 49.82 -0.86
N GLY A 1172 -18.37 50.32 0.33
CA GLY A 1172 -17.21 51.20 0.50
C GLY A 1172 -15.86 50.53 0.18
N LEU A 1173 -15.78 49.21 0.14
CA LEU A 1173 -14.57 48.45 -0.23
C LEU A 1173 -14.55 48.04 -1.71
N ILE A 1174 -15.72 47.70 -2.27
CA ILE A 1174 -15.88 47.11 -3.62
C ILE A 1174 -16.20 48.19 -4.65
N ILE A 1175 -16.88 49.27 -4.25
CA ILE A 1175 -17.40 50.36 -5.06
C ILE A 1175 -16.73 51.67 -4.60
N GLN A 1176 -15.39 51.80 -4.72
CA GLN A 1176 -14.72 53.09 -4.45
C GLN A 1176 -14.64 53.94 -5.72
N ASP A 1177 -15.11 55.19 -5.63
CA ASP A 1177 -15.15 56.14 -6.75
C ASP A 1177 -13.77 56.68 -7.18
N ASP A 1178 -12.76 56.72 -6.27
CA ASP A 1178 -11.57 57.56 -6.49
C ASP A 1178 -10.20 56.84 -6.46
N LYS A 1179 -10.15 55.52 -6.23
CA LYS A 1179 -8.88 54.76 -6.22
C LYS A 1179 -8.96 53.47 -7.03
N SER A 1180 -8.55 53.58 -8.30
CA SER A 1180 -8.35 52.49 -9.27
C SER A 1180 -9.61 51.65 -9.58
N PRO A 1181 -10.43 52.05 -10.57
CA PRO A 1181 -11.74 51.44 -10.88
C PRO A 1181 -11.71 49.97 -11.38
N TRP A 1182 -10.54 49.32 -11.36
CA TRP A 1182 -10.28 48.03 -12.00
C TRP A 1182 -10.13 46.85 -11.05
N GLN A 1183 -10.01 47.07 -9.74
CA GLN A 1183 -9.65 45.97 -8.83
C GLN A 1183 -10.83 45.10 -8.41
N PHE A 1184 -12.02 45.67 -8.20
CA PHE A 1184 -13.19 44.96 -7.62
C PHE A 1184 -14.49 45.08 -8.42
N ASN A 1185 -14.51 45.88 -9.49
CA ASN A 1185 -15.73 46.16 -10.23
C ASN A 1185 -16.07 45.00 -11.20
N MET A 1186 -17.07 44.19 -10.86
CA MET A 1186 -17.58 43.10 -11.71
C MET A 1186 -18.36 43.58 -12.95
N PHE A 1187 -18.63 44.87 -13.07
CA PHE A 1187 -19.47 45.43 -14.14
C PHE A 1187 -18.68 46.25 -15.16
N VAL A 1188 -17.34 46.25 -15.07
CA VAL A 1188 -16.47 46.85 -16.07
C VAL A 1188 -16.76 46.25 -17.44
N GLN A 1189 -16.91 47.11 -18.44
CA GLN A 1189 -17.12 46.70 -19.83
C GLN A 1189 -15.78 46.54 -20.55
N TYR A 1190 -15.62 45.44 -21.27
CA TYR A 1190 -14.48 45.12 -22.14
C TYR A 1190 -15.02 44.89 -23.56
N GLU A 1191 -14.25 45.31 -24.57
CA GLU A 1191 -14.63 45.13 -25.98
C GLU A 1191 -14.65 43.66 -26.41
N ASP A 1192 -13.80 42.85 -25.77
CA ASP A 1192 -13.66 41.41 -26.01
C ASP A 1192 -14.56 40.63 -25.05
N ALA A 1193 -15.44 39.79 -25.60
CA ALA A 1193 -16.45 39.04 -24.84
C ALA A 1193 -15.86 37.94 -23.95
N ASP A 1194 -14.76 37.31 -24.36
CA ASP A 1194 -14.10 36.26 -23.57
C ASP A 1194 -13.33 36.89 -22.41
N LYS A 1195 -12.61 37.98 -22.70
CA LYS A 1195 -11.97 38.81 -21.67
C LYS A 1195 -12.98 39.41 -20.70
N GLN A 1196 -14.16 39.78 -21.20
CA GLN A 1196 -15.26 40.29 -20.39
C GLN A 1196 -15.73 39.24 -19.37
N LEU A 1197 -15.93 37.98 -19.79
CA LEU A 1197 -16.35 36.90 -18.92
C LEU A 1197 -15.26 36.50 -17.93
N GLU A 1198 -14.01 36.35 -18.40
CA GLU A 1198 -12.84 36.02 -17.57
C GLU A 1198 -12.67 37.03 -16.42
N LYS A 1199 -12.71 38.33 -16.74
CA LYS A 1199 -12.53 39.39 -15.74
C LYS A 1199 -13.69 39.46 -14.76
N ARG A 1200 -14.92 39.20 -15.22
CA ARG A 1200 -16.12 39.11 -14.35
C ARG A 1200 -15.99 37.96 -13.35
N GLU A 1201 -15.61 36.78 -13.82
CA GLU A 1201 -15.34 35.62 -12.97
C GLU A 1201 -14.22 35.92 -11.97
N GLU A 1202 -13.11 36.51 -12.41
CA GLU A 1202 -11.99 36.91 -11.55
C GLU A 1202 -12.47 37.83 -10.41
N LYS A 1203 -13.25 38.88 -10.73
CA LYS A 1203 -13.71 39.86 -9.73
C LYS A 1203 -14.73 39.29 -8.77
N LYS A 1204 -15.68 38.50 -9.26
CA LYS A 1204 -16.67 37.78 -8.45
C LYS A 1204 -16.00 36.87 -7.43
N ASN A 1205 -15.00 36.11 -7.88
CA ASN A 1205 -14.21 35.24 -7.02
C ASN A 1205 -13.44 36.05 -5.96
N TYR A 1206 -12.88 37.21 -6.33
CA TYR A 1206 -12.16 38.06 -5.39
C TYR A 1206 -13.09 38.64 -4.32
N ILE A 1207 -14.27 39.15 -4.71
CA ILE A 1207 -15.31 39.62 -3.78
C ILE A 1207 -15.70 38.50 -2.82
N THR A 1208 -15.92 37.30 -3.35
CA THR A 1208 -16.26 36.12 -2.54
C THR A 1208 -15.22 35.84 -1.46
N ARG A 1209 -13.93 35.89 -1.81
CA ARG A 1209 -12.84 35.72 -0.83
C ARG A 1209 -12.85 36.80 0.24
N ILE A 1210 -13.09 38.07 -0.12
CA ILE A 1210 -13.16 39.18 0.86
C ILE A 1210 -14.30 38.96 1.85
N VAL A 1211 -15.48 38.58 1.35
CA VAL A 1211 -16.65 38.35 2.20
C VAL A 1211 -16.43 37.15 3.11
N LEU A 1212 -15.93 36.02 2.59
CA LEU A 1212 -15.62 34.83 3.38
C LEU A 1212 -14.54 35.10 4.44
N GLU A 1213 -13.55 35.93 4.10
CA GLU A 1213 -12.51 36.38 5.01
C GLU A 1213 -13.07 37.26 6.14
N TYR A 1214 -14.04 38.13 5.86
CA TYR A 1214 -14.77 38.88 6.89
C TYR A 1214 -15.58 37.92 7.79
N ILE A 1215 -16.35 37.01 7.19
CA ILE A 1215 -17.18 36.04 7.90
C ILE A 1215 -16.32 35.13 8.81
N SER A 1216 -15.11 34.76 8.38
CA SER A 1216 -14.17 33.98 9.20
C SER A 1216 -13.72 34.67 10.50
N ARG A 1217 -14.16 35.91 10.77
CA ARG A 1217 -13.90 36.67 12.01
C ARG A 1217 -15.16 36.99 12.79
N LEU A 1218 -16.32 36.64 12.26
CA LEU A 1218 -17.60 36.80 12.93
C LEU A 1218 -17.74 35.81 14.08
N GLU A 1219 -18.39 36.25 15.15
CA GLU A 1219 -18.64 35.39 16.31
C GLU A 1219 -19.62 34.26 15.95
N GLU A 1220 -20.53 34.51 15.02
CA GLU A 1220 -21.53 33.54 14.56
C GLU A 1220 -20.89 32.33 13.84
N THR A 1221 -19.72 32.51 13.25
CA THR A 1221 -18.99 31.46 12.52
C THR A 1221 -18.45 30.37 13.46
N TYR A 1222 -18.19 30.71 14.73
CA TYR A 1222 -17.56 29.78 15.66
C TYR A 1222 -18.24 29.67 17.03
N LYS A 1223 -19.21 30.55 17.31
CA LYS A 1223 -20.01 30.72 18.55
C LYS A 1223 -19.33 30.17 19.82
N PHE A 1224 -18.71 31.06 20.60
CA PHE A 1224 -18.00 30.68 21.83
C PHE A 1224 -18.77 30.97 23.12
N LYS A 1225 -18.41 30.21 24.16
CA LYS A 1225 -18.56 30.60 25.55
C LYS A 1225 -17.34 31.48 25.90
N GLU A 1226 -17.52 32.62 26.55
CA GLU A 1226 -16.40 33.50 26.96
C GLU A 1226 -15.28 32.67 27.61
N VAL A 1227 -14.12 32.60 26.95
CA VAL A 1227 -12.91 31.98 27.53
C VAL A 1227 -12.39 32.98 28.57
N LYS A 1228 -12.38 32.57 29.84
CA LYS A 1228 -11.95 33.41 30.96
C LYS A 1228 -10.48 33.80 30.90
#